data_AF-A0A2U9CUM9-F1
#
_entry.id   AF-A0A2U9CUM9-F1
#
_cell.length_a   1.000
_cell.length_b   1.000
_cell.length_c   1.000
_cell.angle_alpha   90.00
_cell.angle_beta   90.00
_cell.angle_gamma   90.00
#
_symmetry.space_group_name_H-M   'P 1'
#
loop_
_entity.id
_entity.type
_entity.pdbx_description
1 polymer ?
#
loop_
_entity_poly.entity_id
_entity_poly.type
_entity_poly.pdbx_seq_one_letter_code
_entity_poly.pdbx_strand_id
1 'polypeptide(L)'
;MDLYKAAFVLGALTCTVSGINVDSYAKTEGAWILSLNKRHYTVNTVAECAAKCDAETTFTCKSFMYVEKDQECWTATENSKSDTLLRRTSAALYEKKEYLLECGNGLGTDYRGTNSRTKSGKMCQRWDATFPHRPNFTPKTHPRADLDSNFCRNPDADSGGPWCYTTDINTRWEHCNVASCTDDCIHCSGENYRGKISTTENGFTCQRWDSQKPHNHGYIPSVLPEKYLEDNYCRNPDGDPKPWCFTTSPSKRWDFCSIPRCTSEPPTIIPEVTCATGEGGAYRGTIAVTQSGKTCQSWSAQTPQKHNKTPDNYPCKGLDNNYCRNPDNERMPWCYTTDPEIRWEYCKVKSCGDAPGPDEPVIPTEEEDCYEGDGTSYRGVTTETISGKKCQGWSSMTPHSHTKTPQKYPTGDLRRNLCRNPDGDRAPWCYTTDPSVRWEYCNLEKCSIGSSGALPTKPPVPNPPSTVTQAPAAKDCKVGSGGTYRGPTSITILGVTCQAWNAQSPHQHRSFTPETHPDKGLDGNSCRNPDNDVNGPWCYTTDSNKKWDYCQISECAGENCGSPPSKPRRCFGRIVGGCVSKPHSWPWQISLRTSNGVHFCGGTLIHRQWVLTAAHCLERSKRPQAYKVLLGVHTERANEPSKQERRLEKLVLEPSGADIALLKLQSPALINDKVLPACLPDKDYVVPSGTECYVTGWGETQGTGGEGILKETGFPVIENKICNRPSYLNGRVRNHEMCAGNIEGGTDSCQGDSGGPLVCNAQNRYVLQGVTSWGLGCANAMKPGVYARVSKFIDWIEATIEAN
;
A
#
# COMPACT_ATOMS: atom_id res chain seq x y z
N MET A 1 21.93 65.33 -0.67
CA MET A 1 23.23 65.19 -1.37
C MET A 1 24.24 64.93 -0.28
N ASP A 2 25.00 63.84 -0.36
CA ASP A 2 26.36 63.81 0.18
C ASP A 2 27.10 62.65 -0.49
N LEU A 3 28.23 62.98 -1.10
CA LEU A 3 29.07 62.06 -1.85
C LEU A 3 30.40 61.86 -1.12
N TYR A 4 30.93 60.64 -1.24
CA TYR A 4 32.32 60.25 -0.97
C TYR A 4 32.87 60.52 0.45
N LYS A 5 32.95 59.43 1.22
CA LYS A 5 34.25 58.90 1.67
C LYS A 5 34.23 57.37 1.59
N ALA A 6 35.24 56.80 0.93
CA ALA A 6 35.35 55.37 0.66
C ALA A 6 36.68 54.81 1.18
N ALA A 7 36.75 53.47 1.23
CA ALA A 7 37.92 52.63 1.54
C ALA A 7 38.46 52.65 2.98
N PHE A 8 38.16 51.61 3.77
CA PHE A 8 39.07 50.46 3.98
C PHE A 8 38.50 49.46 5.02
N VAL A 9 37.94 48.32 4.58
CA VAL A 9 37.96 47.02 5.29
C VAL A 9 37.90 45.90 4.24
N LEU A 10 38.62 44.80 4.49
CA LEU A 10 38.75 43.64 3.59
C LEU A 10 37.40 43.00 3.23
N GLY A 11 37.19 42.75 1.94
CA GLY A 11 36.12 41.88 1.46
C GLY A 11 36.51 40.40 1.55
N ALA A 12 36.07 39.71 2.60
CA ALA A 12 35.94 38.27 2.57
C ALA A 12 34.66 37.91 1.82
N LEU A 13 34.76 37.50 0.54
CA LEU A 13 33.62 36.92 -0.17
C LEU A 13 33.28 35.56 0.46
N THR A 14 32.31 35.56 1.38
CA THR A 14 31.57 34.33 1.69
C THR A 14 30.68 34.00 0.50
N CYS A 15 31.17 33.17 -0.42
CA CYS A 15 30.32 32.48 -1.37
C CYS A 15 29.38 31.56 -0.59
N THR A 16 28.17 32.03 -0.31
CA THR A 16 27.08 31.20 0.19
C THR A 16 26.76 30.15 -0.86
N VAL A 17 27.10 28.89 -0.56
CA VAL A 17 26.79 27.75 -1.42
C VAL A 17 25.29 27.72 -1.66
N SER A 18 24.90 27.81 -2.93
CA SER A 18 23.52 27.62 -3.38
C SER A 18 23.02 26.26 -2.92
N GLY A 19 21.86 26.21 -2.27
CA GLY A 19 21.30 24.99 -1.68
C GLY A 19 21.27 23.82 -2.66
N ILE A 20 21.90 22.71 -2.28
CA ILE A 20 21.95 21.48 -3.07
C ILE A 20 20.56 20.85 -3.10
N ASN A 21 20.01 20.68 -4.30
CA ASN A 21 18.62 20.23 -4.47
C ASN A 21 18.51 18.71 -4.59
N VAL A 22 18.30 18.04 -3.46
CA VAL A 22 18.08 16.58 -3.38
C VAL A 22 16.78 16.15 -4.10
N ASP A 23 15.81 17.06 -4.31
CA ASP A 23 14.55 16.74 -5.00
C ASP A 23 14.74 16.43 -6.50
N SER A 24 15.92 16.70 -7.06
CA SER A 24 16.31 16.27 -8.41
C SER A 24 16.55 14.75 -8.51
N TYR A 25 16.65 14.04 -7.37
CA TYR A 25 16.83 12.60 -7.30
C TYR A 25 15.52 11.88 -6.96
N ALA A 26 15.32 10.68 -7.51
CA ALA A 26 14.36 9.69 -7.02
C ALA A 26 15.05 8.86 -5.93
N LYS A 27 14.37 8.68 -4.79
CA LYS A 27 14.90 7.94 -3.64
C LYS A 27 14.25 6.55 -3.56
N THR A 28 15.06 5.52 -3.38
CA THR A 28 14.63 4.15 -3.15
C THR A 28 15.32 3.58 -1.90
N GLU A 29 14.57 3.43 -0.81
CA GLU A 29 15.03 2.80 0.43
C GLU A 29 15.28 1.30 0.25
N GLY A 30 16.28 0.79 0.98
CA GLY A 30 16.67 -0.62 0.98
C GLY A 30 17.36 -1.10 -0.30
N ALA A 31 17.66 -0.20 -1.23
CA ALA A 31 18.23 -0.49 -2.54
C ALA A 31 19.73 -0.21 -2.61
N TRP A 32 20.44 -1.04 -3.36
CA TRP A 32 21.87 -0.89 -3.61
C TRP A 32 22.20 -1.28 -5.05
N ILE A 33 22.81 -0.39 -5.82
CA ILE A 33 23.20 -0.73 -7.19
C ILE A 33 24.56 -1.42 -7.25
N LEU A 34 24.65 -2.46 -8.08
CA LEU A 34 25.93 -2.97 -8.55
C LEU A 34 26.49 -1.98 -9.58
N SER A 35 27.67 -1.46 -9.29
CA SER A 35 28.39 -0.50 -10.13
C SER A 35 29.86 -0.86 -10.09
N LEU A 36 30.46 -1.02 -11.28
CA LEU A 36 31.89 -1.32 -11.43
C LEU A 36 32.73 -0.05 -11.31
N ASN A 37 32.22 1.08 -11.77
CA ASN A 37 32.90 2.38 -11.71
C ASN A 37 32.19 3.29 -10.69
N LYS A 38 32.70 3.24 -9.45
CA LYS A 38 32.13 3.96 -8.30
C LYS A 38 33.23 4.57 -7.43
N ARG A 39 32.87 5.60 -6.66
CA ARG A 39 33.76 6.22 -5.67
C ARG A 39 33.14 6.23 -4.29
N HIS A 40 33.97 5.97 -3.28
CA HIS A 40 33.58 5.97 -1.87
C HIS A 40 33.98 7.28 -1.18
N TYR A 41 33.08 7.81 -0.39
CA TYR A 41 33.26 8.99 0.45
C TYR A 41 32.65 8.74 1.83
N THR A 42 33.27 9.28 2.88
CA THR A 42 32.64 9.36 4.21
C THR A 42 32.03 10.75 4.37
N VAL A 43 30.72 10.83 4.56
CA VAL A 43 29.95 12.09 4.63
C VAL A 43 28.87 12.01 5.71
N ASN A 44 28.46 13.15 6.26
CA ASN A 44 27.52 13.19 7.39
C ASN A 44 26.05 13.34 6.94
N THR A 45 25.80 13.76 5.71
CA THR A 45 24.45 14.04 5.22
C THR A 45 24.23 13.56 3.77
N VAL A 46 22.98 13.28 3.43
CA VAL A 46 22.56 13.00 2.04
C VAL A 46 22.90 14.16 1.10
N ALA A 47 22.79 15.41 1.55
CA ALA A 47 23.09 16.59 0.75
C ALA A 47 24.59 16.69 0.42
N GLU A 48 25.48 16.33 1.34
CA GLU A 48 26.91 16.19 1.06
C GLU A 48 27.17 15.08 0.01
N CYS A 49 26.47 13.95 0.08
CA CYS A 49 26.63 12.87 -0.90
C CYS A 49 26.13 13.29 -2.30
N ALA A 50 24.98 13.97 -2.38
CA ALA A 50 24.49 14.58 -3.61
C ALA A 50 25.50 15.56 -4.19
N ALA A 51 26.10 16.43 -3.37
CA ALA A 51 27.16 17.34 -3.80
C ALA A 51 28.39 16.61 -4.37
N LYS A 52 28.76 15.44 -3.82
CA LYS A 52 29.83 14.60 -4.40
C LYS A 52 29.45 14.02 -5.75
N CYS A 53 28.19 13.64 -5.95
CA CYS A 53 27.69 13.16 -7.24
C CYS A 53 27.62 14.28 -8.29
N ASP A 54 27.09 15.45 -7.93
CA ASP A 54 26.95 16.59 -8.84
C ASP A 54 28.28 17.26 -9.21
N ALA A 55 29.28 17.18 -8.34
CA ALA A 55 30.64 17.66 -8.61
C ALA A 55 31.57 16.57 -9.21
N GLU A 56 31.08 15.36 -9.48
CA GLU A 56 31.90 14.30 -10.06
C GLU A 56 32.22 14.60 -11.53
N THR A 57 33.50 14.47 -11.88
CA THR A 57 34.04 14.84 -13.21
C THR A 57 34.84 13.72 -13.86
N THR A 58 35.17 12.66 -13.11
CA THR A 58 35.85 11.49 -13.66
C THR A 58 34.90 10.52 -14.35
N PHE A 59 33.60 10.61 -14.06
CA PHE A 59 32.53 9.92 -14.74
C PHE A 59 31.20 10.66 -14.57
N THR A 60 30.22 10.37 -15.45
CA THR A 60 28.85 10.87 -15.29
C THR A 60 28.18 10.16 -14.11
N CYS A 61 28.07 10.83 -12.96
CA CYS A 61 27.36 10.27 -11.81
C CYS A 61 25.83 10.28 -12.06
N LYS A 62 25.25 9.09 -12.26
CA LYS A 62 23.80 8.90 -12.49
C LYS A 62 23.05 8.55 -11.21
N SER A 63 23.72 7.95 -10.24
CA SER A 63 23.15 7.63 -8.93
C SER A 63 24.20 7.69 -7.82
N PHE A 64 23.74 7.74 -6.57
CA PHE A 64 24.56 7.50 -5.40
C PHE A 64 23.82 6.67 -4.35
N MET A 65 24.55 5.89 -3.57
CA MET A 65 24.03 5.19 -2.39
C MET A 65 24.51 5.91 -1.13
N TYR A 66 23.60 6.14 -0.19
CA TYR A 66 23.91 6.70 1.12
C TYR A 66 23.46 5.75 2.23
N VAL A 67 24.34 5.49 3.20
CA VAL A 67 24.10 4.60 4.35
C VAL A 67 24.33 5.40 5.62
N GLU A 68 23.24 5.92 6.21
CA GLU A 68 23.33 6.94 7.27
C GLU A 68 24.02 6.42 8.55
N LYS A 69 23.71 5.19 8.97
CA LYS A 69 24.30 4.53 10.15
C LYS A 69 25.81 4.27 10.01
N ASP A 70 26.23 3.97 8.79
CA ASP A 70 27.64 3.67 8.47
C ASP A 70 28.43 4.94 8.09
N GLN A 71 27.72 6.00 7.68
CA GLN A 71 28.23 7.26 7.10
C GLN A 71 28.92 7.10 5.74
N GLU A 72 28.53 6.05 5.01
CA GLU A 72 29.07 5.76 3.68
C GLU A 72 28.26 6.47 2.59
N CYS A 73 28.98 7.08 1.65
CA CYS A 73 28.46 7.62 0.40
C CYS A 73 29.20 6.97 -0.77
N TRP A 74 28.46 6.43 -1.72
CA TRP A 74 29.02 5.76 -2.90
C TRP A 74 28.41 6.37 -4.16
N THR A 75 29.18 7.15 -4.93
CA THR A 75 28.72 7.68 -6.23
C THR A 75 28.97 6.66 -7.34
N ALA A 76 28.05 6.53 -8.29
CA ALA A 76 28.05 5.46 -9.30
C ALA A 76 27.69 5.96 -10.72
N THR A 77 28.26 5.32 -11.73
CA THR A 77 27.91 5.53 -13.16
C THR A 77 26.57 4.95 -13.57
N GLU A 78 26.12 3.90 -12.88
CA GLU A 78 24.94 3.12 -13.22
C GLU A 78 23.69 3.63 -12.50
N ASN A 79 22.52 3.26 -13.01
CA ASN A 79 21.22 3.41 -12.35
C ASN A 79 20.36 2.15 -12.57
N SER A 80 19.14 2.11 -12.02
CA SER A 80 18.19 0.99 -12.10
C SER A 80 17.75 0.60 -13.52
N LYS A 81 18.08 1.41 -14.55
CA LYS A 81 17.89 1.08 -15.96
C LYS A 81 19.11 0.37 -16.56
N SER A 82 20.32 0.68 -16.10
CA SER A 82 21.56 0.17 -16.67
C SER A 82 22.13 -1.06 -15.95
N ASP A 83 21.84 -1.24 -14.65
CA ASP A 83 22.35 -2.39 -13.89
C ASP A 83 21.37 -2.88 -12.80
N THR A 84 21.72 -3.97 -12.13
CA THR A 84 20.88 -4.72 -11.21
C THR A 84 20.89 -4.10 -9.82
N LEU A 85 19.69 -3.81 -9.31
CA LEU A 85 19.49 -3.42 -7.92
C LEU A 85 19.50 -4.65 -6.98
N LEU A 86 20.41 -4.63 -6.01
CA LEU A 86 20.43 -5.52 -4.86
C LEU A 86 19.62 -4.96 -3.68
N ARG A 87 19.47 -5.82 -2.67
CA ARG A 87 18.81 -5.58 -1.40
C ARG A 87 19.89 -5.28 -0.35
N ARG A 88 19.88 -4.12 0.32
CA ARG A 88 20.79 -3.79 1.45
C ARG A 88 20.03 -3.04 2.54
N THR A 89 20.15 -3.47 3.79
CA THR A 89 19.54 -2.84 4.96
C THR A 89 20.16 -1.46 5.23
N SER A 90 19.34 -0.48 5.65
CA SER A 90 19.74 0.89 6.00
C SER A 90 20.51 1.67 4.91
N ALA A 91 20.44 1.22 3.66
CA ALA A 91 20.98 1.91 2.49
C ALA A 91 19.84 2.51 1.67
N ALA A 92 19.99 3.77 1.27
CA ALA A 92 19.11 4.45 0.35
C ALA A 92 19.85 4.73 -0.97
N LEU A 93 19.24 4.34 -2.09
CA LEU A 93 19.69 4.70 -3.42
C LEU A 93 19.03 6.02 -3.84
N TYR A 94 19.79 6.92 -4.42
CA TYR A 94 19.34 8.18 -4.98
C TYR A 94 19.74 8.24 -6.46
N GLU A 95 18.76 8.26 -7.35
CA GLU A 95 18.96 8.20 -8.79
C GLU A 95 18.52 9.51 -9.43
N LYS A 96 19.37 10.13 -10.26
CA LYS A 96 19.02 11.39 -10.93
C LYS A 96 17.80 11.19 -11.83
N LYS A 97 16.73 11.95 -11.59
CA LYS A 97 15.44 11.79 -12.31
C LYS A 97 15.60 11.89 -13.82
N GLU A 98 16.48 12.77 -14.30
CA GLU A 98 16.77 12.94 -15.74
C GLU A 98 17.24 11.64 -16.43
N TYR A 99 18.00 10.77 -15.74
CA TYR A 99 18.49 9.50 -16.29
C TYR A 99 17.50 8.33 -16.10
N LEU A 100 16.36 8.56 -15.42
CA LEU A 100 15.26 7.59 -15.31
C LEU A 100 14.16 7.83 -16.36
N LEU A 101 14.14 9.00 -16.99
CA LEU A 101 13.17 9.39 -18.02
C LEU A 101 13.50 8.72 -19.35
N GLU A 102 12.56 7.91 -19.85
CA GLU A 102 12.63 7.27 -21.18
C GLU A 102 11.94 8.10 -22.28
N CYS A 103 11.81 9.39 -22.03
CA CYS A 103 11.16 10.39 -22.87
C CYS A 103 12.04 11.65 -22.92
N GLY A 104 11.83 12.55 -23.89
CA GLY A 104 12.55 13.81 -24.03
C GLY A 104 11.65 14.94 -24.49
N ASN A 105 11.97 16.19 -24.13
CA ASN A 105 11.11 17.34 -24.41
C ASN A 105 11.62 18.17 -25.59
N GLY A 106 10.72 18.77 -26.37
CA GLY A 106 11.07 19.62 -27.51
C GLY A 106 11.93 18.87 -28.54
N LEU A 107 13.20 19.28 -28.67
CA LEU A 107 14.18 18.63 -29.56
C LEU A 107 14.86 17.40 -28.93
N GLY A 108 14.68 17.13 -27.63
CA GLY A 108 15.31 16.01 -26.93
C GLY A 108 16.83 16.14 -26.77
N THR A 109 17.36 17.36 -26.72
CA THR A 109 18.78 17.63 -26.41
C THR A 109 19.14 17.29 -24.95
N ASP A 110 18.13 17.34 -24.08
CA ASP A 110 18.15 16.91 -22.68
C ASP A 110 17.83 15.42 -22.49
N TYR A 111 17.51 14.67 -23.56
CA TYR A 111 17.19 13.24 -23.45
C TYR A 111 18.38 12.43 -22.93
N ARG A 112 18.17 11.66 -21.85
CA ARG A 112 19.19 10.78 -21.23
C ARG A 112 18.78 9.31 -21.13
N GLY A 113 17.61 8.93 -21.64
CA GLY A 113 17.09 7.55 -21.58
C GLY A 113 17.90 6.53 -22.39
N THR A 114 17.45 5.28 -22.37
CA THR A 114 18.19 4.08 -22.82
C THR A 114 17.75 3.52 -24.18
N ASN A 115 16.90 4.24 -24.93
CA ASN A 115 16.49 3.81 -26.27
C ASN A 115 17.73 3.63 -27.18
N SER A 116 17.88 2.44 -27.76
CA SER A 116 19.00 2.04 -28.62
C SER A 116 18.54 1.53 -30.00
N ARG A 117 17.33 1.94 -30.44
CA ARG A 117 16.77 1.59 -31.74
C ARG A 117 16.19 2.80 -32.49
N THR A 118 16.38 2.78 -33.82
CA THR A 118 15.87 3.80 -34.73
C THR A 118 14.35 3.68 -34.94
N LYS A 119 13.72 4.66 -35.61
CA LYS A 119 12.29 4.64 -35.97
C LYS A 119 11.92 3.41 -36.82
N SER A 120 12.82 2.92 -37.68
CA SER A 120 12.66 1.65 -38.41
C SER A 120 13.14 0.39 -37.66
N GLY A 121 13.46 0.51 -36.36
CA GLY A 121 13.83 -0.62 -35.49
C GLY A 121 15.28 -1.11 -35.59
N LYS A 122 16.12 -0.46 -36.41
CA LYS A 122 17.55 -0.81 -36.55
C LYS A 122 18.28 -0.58 -35.23
N MET A 123 19.25 -1.43 -34.93
CA MET A 123 20.08 -1.29 -33.74
C MET A 123 21.04 -0.11 -33.89
N CYS A 124 21.20 0.69 -32.84
CA CYS A 124 22.17 1.76 -32.82
C CYS A 124 23.61 1.20 -32.67
N GLN A 125 24.56 1.82 -33.37
CA GLN A 125 25.99 1.68 -33.16
C GLN A 125 26.41 2.49 -31.93
N ARG A 126 27.41 2.02 -31.17
CA ARG A 126 27.99 2.81 -30.07
C ARG A 126 28.67 4.07 -30.57
N TRP A 127 28.56 5.17 -29.82
CA TRP A 127 29.16 6.46 -30.18
C TRP A 127 30.70 6.48 -30.13
N ASP A 128 31.31 5.52 -29.44
CA ASP A 128 32.76 5.32 -29.41
C ASP A 128 33.28 4.26 -30.39
N ALA A 129 32.38 3.48 -31.01
CA ALA A 129 32.74 2.51 -32.03
C ALA A 129 32.99 3.19 -33.38
N THR A 130 33.95 2.67 -34.15
CA THR A 130 34.35 3.21 -35.46
C THR A 130 33.89 2.36 -36.65
N PHE A 131 33.00 1.39 -36.40
CA PHE A 131 32.46 0.44 -37.36
C PHE A 131 30.99 0.09 -37.02
N PRO A 132 30.08 -0.08 -38.00
CA PRO A 132 30.29 0.08 -39.45
C PRO A 132 30.60 1.53 -39.89
N HIS A 133 30.14 2.53 -39.14
CA HIS A 133 30.35 3.93 -39.46
C HIS A 133 31.43 4.55 -38.57
N ARG A 134 32.18 5.51 -39.11
CA ARG A 134 33.02 6.41 -38.30
C ARG A 134 32.17 7.60 -37.82
N PRO A 135 31.91 7.76 -36.50
CA PRO A 135 31.10 8.86 -35.98
C PRO A 135 31.81 10.22 -36.08
N ASN A 136 31.06 11.29 -36.31
CA ASN A 136 31.55 12.67 -36.17
C ASN A 136 31.36 13.14 -34.70
N PHE A 137 30.24 12.74 -34.11
CA PHE A 137 29.91 12.93 -32.71
C PHE A 137 30.37 11.71 -31.92
N THR A 138 31.25 11.90 -30.94
CA THR A 138 31.81 10.85 -30.07
C THR A 138 31.87 11.38 -28.64
N PRO A 139 31.94 10.52 -27.60
CA PRO A 139 32.12 10.96 -26.21
C PRO A 139 33.36 11.85 -26.02
N LYS A 140 34.39 11.67 -26.86
CA LYS A 140 35.63 12.46 -26.82
C LYS A 140 35.47 13.84 -27.45
N THR A 141 34.69 13.97 -28.53
CA THR A 141 34.47 15.26 -29.22
C THR A 141 33.37 16.09 -28.58
N HIS A 142 32.34 15.44 -28.00
CA HIS A 142 31.17 16.10 -27.40
C HIS A 142 30.89 15.57 -25.98
N PRO A 143 31.80 15.77 -25.01
CA PRO A 143 31.69 15.17 -23.67
C PRO A 143 30.45 15.63 -22.87
N ARG A 144 29.85 16.77 -23.22
CA ARG A 144 28.62 17.27 -22.59
C ARG A 144 27.32 16.71 -23.18
N ALA A 145 27.38 15.97 -24.28
CA ALA A 145 26.20 15.43 -24.97
C ALA A 145 25.75 14.05 -24.46
N ASP A 146 26.37 13.53 -23.39
CA ASP A 146 26.06 12.23 -22.77
C ASP A 146 25.94 11.10 -23.80
N LEU A 147 26.93 10.98 -24.69
CA LEU A 147 26.95 10.00 -25.80
C LEU A 147 27.29 8.58 -25.30
N ASP A 148 26.58 8.12 -24.27
CA ASP A 148 26.82 6.84 -23.60
C ASP A 148 26.31 5.66 -24.43
N SER A 149 27.06 4.55 -24.35
CA SER A 149 26.81 3.30 -25.07
C SER A 149 26.44 3.55 -26.56
N ASN A 150 25.29 3.04 -26.99
CA ASN A 150 24.64 3.27 -28.28
C ASN A 150 23.26 3.94 -28.12
N PHE A 151 23.03 4.68 -27.03
CA PHE A 151 21.72 5.28 -26.76
C PHE A 151 21.46 6.47 -27.69
N CYS A 152 20.21 6.66 -28.10
CA CYS A 152 19.83 7.78 -28.94
C CYS A 152 20.04 9.11 -28.22
N ARG A 153 20.59 10.11 -28.91
CA ARG A 153 20.90 11.44 -28.38
C ARG A 153 20.69 12.49 -29.47
N ASN A 154 20.63 13.77 -29.11
CA ASN A 154 20.56 14.87 -30.07
C ASN A 154 21.73 15.87 -29.84
N PRO A 155 22.98 15.51 -30.21
CA PRO A 155 24.17 16.32 -29.92
C PRO A 155 24.27 17.62 -30.75
N ASP A 156 23.56 17.70 -31.86
CA ASP A 156 23.52 18.79 -32.84
C ASP A 156 22.22 19.61 -32.82
N ALA A 157 21.29 19.28 -31.93
CA ALA A 157 19.98 19.91 -31.81
C ALA A 157 19.15 19.86 -33.11
N ASP A 158 19.22 18.72 -33.81
CA ASP A 158 18.45 18.46 -35.02
C ASP A 158 16.93 18.50 -34.76
N SER A 159 16.17 19.06 -35.72
CA SER A 159 14.72 19.26 -35.63
C SER A 159 13.90 17.97 -35.66
N GLY A 160 14.46 16.86 -36.17
CA GLY A 160 13.84 15.53 -36.21
C GLY A 160 13.92 14.75 -34.89
N GLY A 161 14.59 15.31 -33.88
CA GLY A 161 14.75 14.74 -32.54
C GLY A 161 15.90 13.74 -32.40
N PRO A 162 16.03 13.06 -31.25
CA PRO A 162 17.13 12.15 -30.95
C PRO A 162 17.37 11.09 -32.02
N TRP A 163 18.63 10.84 -32.32
CA TRP A 163 19.09 9.94 -33.36
C TRP A 163 20.30 9.12 -32.90
N CYS A 164 20.71 8.15 -33.73
CA CYS A 164 21.94 7.40 -33.52
C CYS A 164 22.58 7.01 -34.86
N TYR A 165 23.89 6.74 -34.85
CA TYR A 165 24.51 5.93 -35.91
C TYR A 165 23.95 4.51 -35.85
N THR A 166 23.76 3.82 -36.98
CA THR A 166 23.12 2.48 -36.98
C THR A 166 24.13 1.36 -37.22
N THR A 167 23.81 0.12 -36.84
CA THR A 167 24.63 -1.06 -37.18
C THR A 167 24.42 -1.56 -38.61
N ASP A 168 23.51 -0.97 -39.39
CA ASP A 168 23.34 -1.27 -40.82
C ASP A 168 24.36 -0.45 -41.64
N ILE A 169 25.13 -1.13 -42.48
CA ILE A 169 26.15 -0.51 -43.33
C ILE A 169 25.56 0.46 -44.38
N ASN A 170 24.29 0.29 -44.74
CA ASN A 170 23.61 1.15 -45.73
C ASN A 170 22.97 2.38 -45.09
N THR A 171 22.60 2.30 -43.80
CA THR A 171 21.99 3.41 -43.03
C THR A 171 23.02 4.01 -42.08
N ARG A 172 23.69 5.10 -42.47
CA ARG A 172 24.73 5.74 -41.64
C ARG A 172 24.20 6.17 -40.27
N TRP A 173 23.07 6.85 -40.24
CA TRP A 173 22.39 7.31 -39.03
C TRP A 173 20.88 7.43 -39.31
N GLU A 174 20.07 7.41 -38.26
CA GLU A 174 18.61 7.56 -38.35
C GLU A 174 18.05 8.06 -37.01
N HIS A 175 16.94 8.82 -37.05
CA HIS A 175 16.23 9.21 -35.84
C HIS A 175 15.63 8.02 -35.09
N CYS A 176 15.47 8.17 -33.79
CA CYS A 176 14.83 7.20 -32.90
C CYS A 176 13.40 7.63 -32.55
N ASN A 177 12.56 6.68 -32.16
CA ASN A 177 11.21 6.99 -31.65
C ASN A 177 11.29 7.23 -30.14
N VAL A 178 11.44 8.49 -29.72
CA VAL A 178 11.47 8.90 -28.31
C VAL A 178 10.17 9.65 -27.99
N ALA A 179 9.48 9.25 -26.94
CA ALA A 179 8.23 9.88 -26.51
C ALA A 179 8.48 11.25 -25.85
N SER A 180 7.47 12.13 -25.83
CA SER A 180 7.50 13.38 -25.06
C SER A 180 7.44 13.09 -23.55
N CYS A 181 8.13 13.84 -22.70
CA CYS A 181 7.92 13.75 -21.23
C CYS A 181 6.80 14.68 -20.76
N THR A 182 6.64 15.85 -21.40
CA THR A 182 5.42 16.64 -21.27
C THR A 182 4.34 15.95 -22.08
N ASP A 183 3.63 15.05 -21.42
CA ASP A 183 2.26 14.69 -21.77
C ASP A 183 1.39 15.96 -21.63
N ASP A 184 1.38 16.79 -22.67
CA ASP A 184 0.34 17.80 -22.87
C ASP A 184 -0.95 17.14 -23.38
N CYS A 185 -0.89 15.84 -23.67
CA CYS A 185 -1.97 15.00 -24.16
C CYS A 185 -2.00 13.65 -23.43
N ILE A 186 -3.11 12.92 -23.55
CA ILE A 186 -3.26 11.55 -23.05
C ILE A 186 -3.20 10.53 -24.19
N HIS A 187 -2.42 9.48 -23.98
CA HIS A 187 -2.63 8.19 -24.63
C HIS A 187 -3.68 7.38 -23.85
N CYS A 188 -4.40 6.51 -24.55
CA CYS A 188 -5.40 5.61 -23.97
C CYS A 188 -6.48 6.40 -23.17
N SER A 189 -6.68 6.05 -21.90
CA SER A 189 -7.55 6.77 -20.95
C SER A 189 -6.74 7.64 -19.97
N GLY A 190 -5.43 7.82 -20.20
CA GLY A 190 -4.55 8.61 -19.34
C GLY A 190 -4.09 7.94 -18.04
N GLU A 191 -4.15 6.61 -17.92
CA GLU A 191 -3.64 5.83 -16.77
C GLU A 191 -2.16 6.19 -16.46
N ASN A 192 -1.35 6.39 -17.50
CA ASN A 192 0.07 6.75 -17.41
C ASN A 192 0.36 8.25 -17.57
N TYR A 193 -0.67 9.11 -17.57
CA TYR A 193 -0.50 10.56 -17.72
C TYR A 193 0.35 11.15 -16.59
N ARG A 194 1.41 11.90 -16.93
CA ARG A 194 2.28 12.59 -15.96
C ARG A 194 2.33 14.11 -16.13
N GLY A 195 1.58 14.68 -17.08
CA GLY A 195 1.53 16.12 -17.30
C GLY A 195 1.00 16.92 -16.11
N LYS A 196 1.14 18.26 -16.20
CA LYS A 196 0.96 19.19 -15.07
C LYS A 196 -0.37 19.95 -15.08
N ILE A 197 -1.34 19.55 -15.91
CA ILE A 197 -2.67 20.16 -15.93
C ILE A 197 -3.32 19.96 -14.55
N SER A 198 -3.80 21.04 -13.94
CA SER A 198 -4.38 21.09 -12.58
C SER A 198 -5.72 21.86 -12.54
N THR A 199 -6.43 21.86 -13.66
CA THR A 199 -7.74 22.51 -13.83
C THR A 199 -8.70 21.58 -14.57
N THR A 200 -9.97 21.55 -14.16
CA THR A 200 -10.98 20.63 -14.70
C THR A 200 -11.63 21.16 -15.99
N GLU A 201 -12.37 20.32 -16.72
CA GLU A 201 -13.12 20.70 -17.93
C GLU A 201 -14.09 21.88 -17.67
N ASN A 202 -14.63 21.98 -16.45
CA ASN A 202 -15.53 23.07 -16.04
C ASN A 202 -14.79 24.22 -15.31
N GLY A 203 -13.46 24.30 -15.40
CA GLY A 203 -12.67 25.42 -14.88
C GLY A 203 -12.41 25.41 -13.37
N PHE A 204 -12.71 24.32 -12.66
CA PHE A 204 -12.38 24.23 -11.23
C PHE A 204 -10.88 23.95 -11.05
N THR A 205 -10.25 24.59 -10.06
CA THR A 205 -8.88 24.25 -9.66
C THR A 205 -8.86 22.89 -8.95
N CYS A 206 -7.87 22.06 -9.24
CA CYS A 206 -7.66 20.80 -8.56
C CYS A 206 -7.19 21.01 -7.11
N GLN A 207 -7.75 20.22 -6.19
CA GLN A 207 -7.23 19.98 -4.85
C GLN A 207 -5.98 19.09 -4.94
N ARG A 208 -4.99 19.34 -4.06
CA ARG A 208 -3.80 18.47 -3.95
C ARG A 208 -4.16 17.09 -3.42
N TRP A 209 -3.55 16.03 -3.96
CA TRP A 209 -3.79 14.65 -3.52
C TRP A 209 -3.29 14.36 -2.09
N ASP A 210 -2.32 15.12 -1.59
CA ASP A 210 -1.88 15.05 -0.20
C ASP A 210 -2.79 15.84 0.77
N SER A 211 -3.69 16.69 0.25
CA SER A 211 -4.67 17.42 1.05
C SER A 211 -5.94 16.61 1.26
N GLN A 212 -6.46 16.63 2.49
CA GLN A 212 -7.80 16.12 2.84
C GLN A 212 -8.87 17.23 2.91
N LYS A 213 -8.57 18.42 2.35
CA LYS A 213 -9.47 19.59 2.33
C LYS A 213 -9.51 20.25 0.94
N PRO A 214 -10.69 20.74 0.49
CA PRO A 214 -12.00 20.65 1.15
C PRO A 214 -12.62 19.24 1.17
N HIS A 215 -12.17 18.33 0.30
CA HIS A 215 -12.71 16.98 0.22
C HIS A 215 -11.75 15.94 0.81
N ASN A 216 -12.16 15.28 1.89
CA ASN A 216 -11.45 14.10 2.39
C ASN A 216 -11.63 12.91 1.41
N HIS A 217 -10.60 12.11 1.14
CA HIS A 217 -10.64 11.06 0.11
C HIS A 217 -9.63 9.93 0.30
N GLY A 218 -9.97 8.74 -0.21
CA GLY A 218 -9.15 7.53 -0.11
C GLY A 218 -7.94 7.45 -1.06
N TYR A 219 -7.79 8.41 -1.99
CA TYR A 219 -6.64 8.47 -2.92
C TYR A 219 -5.42 9.13 -2.27
N ILE A 220 -4.84 8.45 -1.28
CA ILE A 220 -3.71 8.96 -0.48
C ILE A 220 -2.38 8.60 -1.17
N PRO A 221 -1.50 9.57 -1.52
CA PRO A 221 -0.26 9.30 -2.27
C PRO A 221 0.70 8.32 -1.58
N SER A 222 0.77 8.33 -0.25
CA SER A 222 1.63 7.41 0.51
C SER A 222 1.09 5.97 0.60
N VAL A 223 -0.18 5.75 0.25
CA VAL A 223 -0.80 4.41 0.20
C VAL A 223 -0.91 3.89 -1.24
N LEU A 224 -1.02 4.80 -2.20
CA LEU A 224 -1.09 4.53 -3.64
C LEU A 224 0.08 5.17 -4.42
N PRO A 225 1.35 4.96 -4.03
CA PRO A 225 2.49 5.65 -4.63
C PRO A 225 2.72 5.24 -6.09
N GLU A 226 2.28 4.05 -6.49
CA GLU A 226 2.30 3.57 -7.89
C GLU A 226 1.30 4.28 -8.81
N LYS A 227 0.44 5.14 -8.25
CA LYS A 227 -0.52 5.98 -9.00
C LYS A 227 -0.01 7.38 -9.30
N TYR A 228 1.19 7.75 -8.84
CA TYR A 228 1.86 9.03 -9.13
C TYR A 228 0.97 10.25 -8.82
N LEU A 229 0.31 10.22 -7.65
CA LEU A 229 -0.62 11.24 -7.16
C LEU A 229 0.12 12.49 -6.66
N GLU A 230 0.78 13.17 -7.59
CA GLU A 230 1.68 14.30 -7.34
C GLU A 230 0.94 15.64 -7.35
N ASP A 231 1.24 16.48 -6.36
CA ASP A 231 0.68 17.82 -6.19
C ASP A 231 -0.85 17.85 -6.34
N ASN A 232 -1.40 18.76 -7.15
CA ASN A 232 -2.79 18.79 -7.60
C ASN A 232 -2.96 18.46 -9.09
N TYR A 233 -2.01 17.75 -9.71
CA TYR A 233 -2.10 17.44 -11.12
C TYR A 233 -3.18 16.39 -11.40
N CYS A 234 -3.87 16.51 -12.53
CA CYS A 234 -4.85 15.54 -12.98
C CYS A 234 -4.20 14.16 -13.16
N ARG A 235 -4.85 13.11 -12.67
CA ARG A 235 -4.38 11.71 -12.74
C ARG A 235 -5.56 10.77 -12.99
N ASN A 236 -5.27 9.54 -13.41
CA ASN A 236 -6.28 8.50 -13.58
C ASN A 236 -5.92 7.25 -12.76
N PRO A 237 -6.09 7.28 -11.42
CA PRO A 237 -5.72 6.16 -10.55
C PRO A 237 -6.67 4.95 -10.64
N ASP A 238 -7.92 5.17 -11.04
CA ASP A 238 -9.06 4.26 -10.91
C ASP A 238 -9.67 3.78 -12.24
N GLY A 239 -8.91 3.90 -13.33
CA GLY A 239 -9.27 3.41 -14.65
C GLY A 239 -10.52 4.08 -15.22
N ASP A 240 -10.75 5.35 -14.91
CA ASP A 240 -11.82 6.15 -15.51
C ASP A 240 -11.53 6.45 -17.00
N PRO A 241 -12.49 6.97 -17.79
CA PRO A 241 -12.28 7.25 -19.21
C PRO A 241 -11.21 8.32 -19.54
N LYS A 242 -10.92 9.20 -18.58
CA LYS A 242 -9.95 10.31 -18.66
C LYS A 242 -9.36 10.59 -17.27
N PRO A 243 -8.21 11.28 -17.16
CA PRO A 243 -7.74 11.83 -15.90
C PRO A 243 -8.71 12.86 -15.31
N TRP A 244 -8.70 12.94 -13.99
CA TRP A 244 -9.58 13.75 -13.17
C TRP A 244 -8.84 14.22 -11.92
N CYS A 245 -9.49 15.06 -11.12
CA CYS A 245 -8.99 15.44 -9.79
C CYS A 245 -10.15 15.74 -8.83
N PHE A 246 -9.87 15.75 -7.53
CA PHE A 246 -10.73 16.44 -6.56
C PHE A 246 -10.64 17.95 -6.79
N THR A 247 -11.69 18.73 -6.52
CA THR A 247 -11.66 20.18 -6.78
C THR A 247 -11.58 21.00 -5.50
N THR A 248 -11.05 22.22 -5.58
CA THR A 248 -11.07 23.17 -4.45
C THR A 248 -12.47 23.75 -4.15
N SER A 249 -13.49 23.44 -4.95
CA SER A 249 -14.87 23.89 -4.71
C SER A 249 -15.61 22.94 -3.76
N PRO A 250 -16.17 23.44 -2.63
CA PRO A 250 -16.97 22.62 -1.72
C PRO A 250 -18.22 21.99 -2.37
N SER A 251 -18.78 22.59 -3.43
CA SER A 251 -19.99 22.09 -4.11
C SER A 251 -19.73 21.01 -5.17
N LYS A 252 -18.47 20.81 -5.56
CA LYS A 252 -18.07 19.87 -6.63
C LYS A 252 -16.90 19.01 -6.14
N ARG A 253 -17.20 17.81 -5.63
CA ARG A 253 -16.18 16.91 -5.04
C ARG A 253 -15.02 16.61 -5.99
N TRP A 254 -15.33 16.20 -7.22
CA TRP A 254 -14.35 15.86 -8.26
C TRP A 254 -14.93 16.17 -9.64
N ASP A 255 -14.06 16.29 -10.64
CA ASP A 255 -14.44 16.54 -12.05
C ASP A 255 -13.35 16.05 -13.01
N PHE A 256 -13.71 15.80 -14.28
CA PHE A 256 -12.74 15.39 -15.32
C PHE A 256 -11.86 16.56 -15.77
N CYS A 257 -10.65 16.28 -16.24
CA CYS A 257 -9.73 17.30 -16.75
C CYS A 257 -9.72 17.37 -18.29
N SER A 258 -9.64 18.58 -18.83
CA SER A 258 -9.56 18.80 -20.28
C SER A 258 -8.13 18.56 -20.74
N ILE A 259 -7.84 17.32 -21.14
CA ILE A 259 -6.53 16.93 -21.64
C ILE A 259 -6.70 16.40 -23.08
N PRO A 260 -6.05 17.01 -24.09
CA PRO A 260 -6.06 16.54 -25.47
C PRO A 260 -5.70 15.05 -25.59
N ARG A 261 -6.17 14.36 -26.65
CA ARG A 261 -5.62 13.04 -27.00
C ARG A 261 -4.41 13.19 -27.91
N CYS A 262 -3.39 12.38 -27.68
CA CYS A 262 -2.19 12.40 -28.51
C CYS A 262 -2.50 11.87 -29.93
N THR A 263 -1.87 12.45 -30.95
CA THR A 263 -1.99 12.01 -32.35
C THR A 263 -0.99 10.91 -32.73
N SER A 264 0.03 10.69 -31.89
CA SER A 264 0.94 9.56 -31.95
C SER A 264 0.24 8.25 -31.58
N GLU A 265 0.73 7.13 -32.13
CA GLU A 265 0.26 5.80 -31.75
C GLU A 265 0.46 5.56 -30.24
N PRO A 266 -0.49 4.91 -29.54
CA PRO A 266 -0.32 4.56 -28.15
C PRO A 266 0.81 3.52 -27.98
N PRO A 267 1.55 3.55 -26.86
CA PRO A 267 2.58 2.55 -26.60
C PRO A 267 1.98 1.14 -26.63
N THR A 268 2.60 0.25 -27.39
CA THR A 268 2.25 -1.18 -27.51
C THR A 268 2.67 -1.94 -26.26
N ILE A 269 1.94 -1.74 -25.16
CA ILE A 269 2.29 -2.24 -23.81
C ILE A 269 2.23 -3.78 -23.71
N ILE A 270 1.50 -4.47 -24.59
CA ILE A 270 1.26 -5.92 -24.48
C ILE A 270 1.30 -6.60 -25.86
N PRO A 271 2.02 -7.73 -26.05
CA PRO A 271 1.93 -8.51 -27.28
C PRO A 271 0.52 -9.09 -27.45
N GLU A 272 -0.05 -8.96 -28.65
CA GLU A 272 -1.39 -9.45 -28.94
C GLU A 272 -1.42 -10.98 -28.97
N VAL A 273 -2.16 -11.58 -28.03
CA VAL A 273 -2.27 -13.05 -27.91
C VAL A 273 -3.70 -13.54 -28.17
N THR A 274 -3.80 -14.63 -28.93
CA THR A 274 -5.07 -15.30 -29.28
C THR A 274 -5.49 -16.37 -28.26
N CYS A 275 -4.68 -16.55 -27.21
CA CYS A 275 -4.96 -17.32 -26.01
C CYS A 275 -4.85 -16.41 -24.76
N ALA A 276 -5.37 -16.84 -23.63
CA ALA A 276 -5.30 -16.08 -22.37
C ALA A 276 -4.01 -16.43 -21.60
N THR A 277 -3.31 -15.40 -21.14
CA THR A 277 -2.27 -15.48 -20.10
C THR A 277 -2.77 -14.79 -18.84
N GLY A 278 -2.67 -15.45 -17.67
CA GLY A 278 -3.21 -14.94 -16.42
C GLY A 278 -4.71 -14.63 -16.54
N GLU A 279 -5.12 -13.43 -16.12
CA GLU A 279 -6.51 -12.92 -16.23
C GLU A 279 -6.92 -12.53 -17.67
N GLY A 280 -6.01 -12.59 -18.65
CA GLY A 280 -6.36 -12.37 -20.05
C GLY A 280 -6.56 -10.90 -20.47
N GLY A 281 -6.04 -9.91 -19.73
CA GLY A 281 -6.00 -8.50 -20.20
C GLY A 281 -5.26 -8.31 -21.55
N ALA A 282 -4.32 -9.22 -21.84
CA ALA A 282 -3.58 -9.33 -23.10
C ALA A 282 -4.39 -9.92 -24.27
N TYR A 283 -5.54 -10.55 -23.99
CA TYR A 283 -6.28 -11.32 -24.99
C TYR A 283 -6.86 -10.42 -26.09
N ARG A 284 -6.60 -10.78 -27.35
CA ARG A 284 -7.11 -10.08 -28.55
C ARG A 284 -7.81 -11.01 -29.56
N GLY A 285 -8.06 -12.27 -29.19
CA GLY A 285 -8.77 -13.24 -30.06
C GLY A 285 -10.25 -12.89 -30.34
N THR A 286 -10.89 -13.65 -31.22
CA THR A 286 -12.20 -13.32 -31.82
C THR A 286 -13.40 -14.07 -31.21
N ILE A 287 -13.24 -14.70 -30.04
CA ILE A 287 -14.37 -15.37 -29.36
C ILE A 287 -15.42 -14.31 -29.00
N ALA A 288 -16.68 -14.54 -29.39
CA ALA A 288 -17.81 -13.60 -29.22
C ALA A 288 -19.03 -14.28 -28.55
N VAL A 289 -18.78 -15.32 -27.77
CA VAL A 289 -19.78 -16.16 -27.10
C VAL A 289 -19.32 -16.45 -25.68
N THR A 290 -20.23 -16.37 -24.72
CA THR A 290 -19.96 -16.60 -23.30
C THR A 290 -19.79 -18.09 -22.98
N GLN A 291 -19.34 -18.42 -21.76
CA GLN A 291 -19.20 -19.79 -21.29
C GLN A 291 -20.53 -20.57 -21.27
N SER A 292 -21.68 -19.90 -21.09
CA SER A 292 -23.02 -20.53 -21.15
C SER A 292 -23.63 -20.54 -22.55
N GLY A 293 -22.91 -20.03 -23.57
CA GLY A 293 -23.36 -20.01 -24.96
C GLY A 293 -24.15 -18.76 -25.38
N LYS A 294 -24.18 -17.70 -24.56
CA LYS A 294 -24.87 -16.44 -24.92
C LYS A 294 -24.03 -15.63 -25.91
N THR A 295 -24.69 -14.99 -26.87
CA THR A 295 -24.02 -14.09 -27.83
C THR A 295 -23.60 -12.80 -27.13
N CYS A 296 -22.36 -12.35 -27.37
CA CYS A 296 -21.86 -11.08 -26.87
C CYS A 296 -22.53 -9.89 -27.59
N GLN A 297 -22.89 -8.86 -26.84
CA GLN A 297 -23.24 -7.53 -27.34
C GLN A 297 -21.97 -6.80 -27.82
N SER A 298 -22.10 -5.99 -28.89
CA SER A 298 -21.00 -5.13 -29.36
C SER A 298 -20.62 -4.08 -28.31
N TRP A 299 -19.33 -3.84 -28.08
CA TRP A 299 -18.83 -2.80 -27.17
C TRP A 299 -19.19 -1.38 -27.62
N SER A 300 -19.53 -1.19 -28.90
CA SER A 300 -20.08 0.07 -29.41
C SER A 300 -21.59 0.20 -29.24
N ALA A 301 -22.32 -0.89 -28.98
CA ALA A 301 -23.76 -0.87 -28.78
C ALA A 301 -24.13 -0.47 -27.34
N GLN A 302 -25.36 0.03 -27.16
CA GLN A 302 -25.91 0.40 -25.85
C GLN A 302 -27.22 -0.34 -25.53
N THR A 303 -27.50 -1.41 -26.28
CA THR A 303 -28.74 -2.19 -26.24
C THR A 303 -28.43 -3.68 -26.47
N PRO A 304 -29.04 -4.61 -25.70
CA PRO A 304 -29.95 -4.34 -24.59
C PRO A 304 -29.29 -3.74 -23.35
N GLN A 305 -27.98 -3.95 -23.15
CA GLN A 305 -27.26 -3.54 -21.95
C GLN A 305 -26.57 -2.18 -22.16
N LYS A 306 -27.07 -1.12 -21.52
CA LYS A 306 -26.39 0.18 -21.49
C LYS A 306 -25.10 0.11 -20.65
N HIS A 307 -23.96 0.61 -21.14
CA HIS A 307 -22.68 0.53 -20.44
C HIS A 307 -21.67 1.63 -20.82
N ASN A 308 -20.71 1.92 -19.92
CA ASN A 308 -19.66 2.91 -20.18
C ASN A 308 -18.39 2.32 -20.84
N LYS A 309 -18.26 0.98 -20.92
CA LYS A 309 -17.11 0.30 -21.54
C LYS A 309 -17.20 0.33 -23.07
N THR A 310 -16.99 1.49 -23.66
CA THR A 310 -16.99 1.71 -25.12
C THR A 310 -15.56 1.85 -25.64
N PRO A 311 -15.32 1.61 -26.94
CA PRO A 311 -14.02 1.88 -27.59
C PRO A 311 -13.55 3.33 -27.34
N ASP A 312 -14.46 4.31 -27.41
CA ASP A 312 -14.13 5.72 -27.20
C ASP A 312 -13.57 6.01 -25.79
N ASN A 313 -14.12 5.35 -24.76
CA ASN A 313 -13.70 5.52 -23.37
C ASN A 313 -12.43 4.72 -23.02
N TYR A 314 -12.21 3.59 -23.70
CA TYR A 314 -11.14 2.64 -23.40
C TYR A 314 -10.37 2.19 -24.67
N PRO A 315 -9.80 3.12 -25.45
CA PRO A 315 -9.32 2.82 -26.81
C PRO A 315 -8.17 1.81 -26.87
N CYS A 316 -7.35 1.70 -25.81
CA CYS A 316 -6.24 0.73 -25.75
C CYS A 316 -6.63 -0.65 -25.20
N LYS A 317 -7.88 -0.87 -24.77
CA LYS A 317 -8.33 -2.19 -24.28
C LYS A 317 -8.78 -3.11 -25.43
N GLY A 318 -8.72 -2.64 -26.69
CA GLY A 318 -9.05 -3.42 -27.89
C GLY A 318 -10.51 -3.87 -27.93
N LEU A 319 -11.46 -2.97 -27.65
CA LEU A 319 -12.88 -3.30 -27.52
C LEU A 319 -13.58 -3.47 -28.87
N ASP A 320 -13.01 -4.31 -29.73
CA ASP A 320 -13.43 -4.47 -31.12
C ASP A 320 -14.67 -5.37 -31.24
N ASN A 321 -15.64 -4.94 -32.06
CA ASN A 321 -16.90 -5.64 -32.29
C ASN A 321 -17.56 -6.08 -30.97
N ASN A 322 -17.90 -7.37 -30.85
CA ASN A 322 -18.43 -8.02 -29.66
C ASN A 322 -17.47 -9.10 -29.11
N TYR A 323 -16.17 -9.00 -29.40
CA TYR A 323 -15.22 -10.01 -28.94
C TYR A 323 -15.01 -9.92 -27.43
N CYS A 324 -14.87 -11.06 -26.77
CA CYS A 324 -14.59 -11.12 -25.34
C CYS A 324 -13.27 -10.41 -25.03
N ARG A 325 -13.28 -9.57 -23.99
CA ARG A 325 -12.13 -8.76 -23.57
C ARG A 325 -12.09 -8.70 -22.05
N ASN A 326 -10.94 -8.32 -21.53
CA ASN A 326 -10.81 -8.00 -20.11
C ASN A 326 -10.28 -6.56 -19.94
N PRO A 327 -11.14 -5.54 -20.08
CA PRO A 327 -10.74 -4.14 -20.00
C PRO A 327 -10.45 -3.65 -18.57
N ASP A 328 -10.88 -4.39 -17.55
CA ASP A 328 -10.91 -3.97 -16.14
C ASP A 328 -10.27 -4.94 -15.14
N ASN A 329 -9.41 -5.86 -15.62
CA ASN A 329 -8.68 -6.84 -14.81
C ASN A 329 -9.61 -7.74 -13.97
N GLU A 330 -10.69 -8.19 -14.63
CA GLU A 330 -11.64 -9.19 -14.13
C GLU A 330 -11.04 -10.61 -14.24
N ARG A 331 -11.64 -11.68 -13.67
CA ARG A 331 -10.98 -13.00 -13.60
C ARG A 331 -10.48 -13.56 -14.94
N MET A 332 -11.23 -13.33 -16.01
CA MET A 332 -10.96 -13.80 -17.38
C MET A 332 -11.72 -12.92 -18.39
N PRO A 333 -11.42 -13.00 -19.70
CA PRO A 333 -12.17 -12.26 -20.72
C PRO A 333 -13.67 -12.50 -20.66
N TRP A 334 -14.45 -11.43 -20.74
CA TRP A 334 -15.90 -11.42 -20.59
C TRP A 334 -16.53 -10.51 -21.66
N CYS A 335 -17.87 -10.47 -21.72
CA CYS A 335 -18.60 -9.52 -22.56
C CYS A 335 -19.98 -9.19 -21.96
N TYR A 336 -20.55 -8.04 -22.33
CA TYR A 336 -22.01 -7.83 -22.19
C TYR A 336 -22.74 -8.82 -23.09
N THR A 337 -23.92 -9.29 -22.72
CA THR A 337 -24.67 -10.25 -23.55
C THR A 337 -25.83 -9.58 -24.28
N THR A 338 -26.30 -10.20 -25.37
CA THR A 338 -27.54 -9.79 -26.05
C THR A 338 -28.82 -10.24 -25.33
N ASP A 339 -28.69 -10.86 -24.15
CA ASP A 339 -29.81 -11.24 -23.29
C ASP A 339 -30.16 -10.06 -22.35
N PRO A 340 -31.43 -9.63 -22.27
CA PRO A 340 -31.85 -8.59 -21.33
C PRO A 340 -31.64 -8.98 -19.86
N GLU A 341 -31.81 -10.26 -19.52
CA GLU A 341 -31.75 -10.77 -18.14
C GLU A 341 -30.30 -10.97 -17.67
N ILE A 342 -29.41 -11.40 -18.57
CA ILE A 342 -27.98 -11.64 -18.27
C ILE A 342 -27.14 -10.46 -18.74
N ARG A 343 -26.88 -9.52 -17.83
CA ARG A 343 -26.16 -8.29 -18.16
C ARG A 343 -24.78 -8.52 -18.78
N TRP A 344 -23.98 -9.40 -18.21
CA TRP A 344 -22.65 -9.74 -18.73
C TRP A 344 -22.27 -11.13 -18.24
N GLU A 345 -21.34 -11.78 -18.95
CA GLU A 345 -20.81 -13.08 -18.54
C GLU A 345 -19.38 -13.31 -19.05
N TYR A 346 -18.65 -14.18 -18.37
CA TYR A 346 -17.34 -14.68 -18.76
C TYR A 346 -17.36 -15.51 -20.04
N CYS A 347 -16.22 -15.53 -20.74
CA CYS A 347 -15.99 -16.31 -21.95
C CYS A 347 -14.93 -17.38 -21.75
N LYS A 348 -15.15 -18.57 -22.32
CA LYS A 348 -14.21 -19.69 -22.22
C LYS A 348 -13.06 -19.55 -23.23
N VAL A 349 -11.98 -18.89 -22.82
CA VAL A 349 -10.76 -18.70 -23.63
C VAL A 349 -9.72 -19.79 -23.33
N LYS A 350 -8.97 -20.25 -24.34
CA LYS A 350 -7.87 -21.22 -24.16
C LYS A 350 -6.66 -20.57 -23.49
N SER A 351 -6.01 -21.25 -22.53
CA SER A 351 -4.76 -20.79 -21.91
C SER A 351 -3.57 -20.92 -22.86
N CYS A 352 -2.57 -20.03 -22.72
CA CYS A 352 -1.31 -20.13 -23.45
C CYS A 352 -0.31 -21.09 -22.76
N GLY A 353 -0.43 -22.39 -23.03
CA GLY A 353 0.50 -23.44 -22.57
C GLY A 353 0.24 -23.96 -21.15
N ASP A 354 1.07 -24.92 -20.70
CA ASP A 354 0.95 -25.65 -19.42
C ASP A 354 1.36 -24.84 -18.18
N ALA A 355 1.05 -23.54 -18.17
CA ALA A 355 1.09 -22.74 -16.96
C ALA A 355 -0.12 -23.11 -16.08
N PRO A 356 0.07 -23.52 -14.81
CA PRO A 356 -1.04 -23.76 -13.90
C PRO A 356 -1.93 -22.51 -13.78
N GLY A 357 -3.25 -22.69 -13.91
CA GLY A 357 -4.21 -21.63 -13.64
C GLY A 357 -4.17 -21.22 -12.15
N PRO A 358 -4.66 -20.01 -11.81
CA PRO A 358 -4.70 -19.52 -10.43
C PRO A 358 -5.87 -20.15 -9.64
N ASP A 359 -6.02 -21.47 -9.69
CA ASP A 359 -7.12 -22.22 -9.09
C ASP A 359 -6.60 -23.27 -8.10
N GLU A 360 -6.21 -22.81 -6.92
CA GLU A 360 -6.52 -23.53 -5.68
C GLU A 360 -6.67 -22.53 -4.53
N PRO A 361 -7.77 -22.59 -3.73
CA PRO A 361 -7.89 -21.74 -2.55
C PRO A 361 -6.84 -22.15 -1.52
N VAL A 362 -5.98 -21.21 -1.13
CA VAL A 362 -5.07 -21.40 0.02
C VAL A 362 -5.92 -21.37 1.28
N ILE A 363 -6.33 -22.56 1.74
CA ILE A 363 -6.81 -22.75 3.11
C ILE A 363 -5.60 -22.53 4.02
N PRO A 364 -5.59 -21.50 4.90
CA PRO A 364 -4.50 -21.34 5.85
C PRO A 364 -4.50 -22.56 6.79
N THR A 365 -3.36 -23.25 6.90
CA THR A 365 -3.17 -24.27 7.94
C THR A 365 -3.35 -23.63 9.31
N GLU A 366 -3.93 -24.37 10.27
CA GLU A 366 -4.52 -23.75 11.47
C GLU A 366 -3.53 -23.08 12.43
N GLU A 367 -2.24 -23.38 12.27
CA GLU A 367 -1.11 -22.89 13.07
C GLU A 367 -1.00 -21.36 13.06
N GLU A 368 -0.36 -20.82 14.09
CA GLU A 368 -0.24 -19.37 14.27
C GLU A 368 0.62 -18.74 13.17
N ASP A 369 0.22 -17.57 12.67
CA ASP A 369 0.99 -16.85 11.64
C ASP A 369 2.21 -16.17 12.30
N CYS A 370 3.20 -17.02 12.58
CA CYS A 370 4.50 -16.75 13.18
C CYS A 370 5.59 -17.52 12.40
N TYR A 371 6.87 -17.25 12.67
CA TYR A 371 7.98 -17.98 12.04
C TYR A 371 8.98 -18.55 13.05
N GLU A 372 9.56 -19.71 12.72
CA GLU A 372 10.63 -20.34 13.50
C GLU A 372 12.01 -19.99 12.92
N GLY A 373 13.03 -19.92 13.79
CA GLY A 373 14.42 -19.67 13.37
C GLY A 373 14.59 -18.36 12.61
N ASP A 374 14.84 -18.47 11.31
CA ASP A 374 14.99 -17.38 10.34
C ASP A 374 13.76 -17.23 9.41
N GLY A 375 12.80 -18.15 9.47
CA GLY A 375 11.60 -18.16 8.65
C GLY A 375 11.79 -18.67 7.22
N THR A 376 12.90 -19.34 6.90
CA THR A 376 13.05 -20.08 5.63
C THR A 376 12.00 -21.17 5.44
N SER A 377 11.51 -21.77 6.54
CA SER A 377 10.40 -22.72 6.61
C SER A 377 9.00 -22.07 6.58
N TYR A 378 8.88 -20.74 6.74
CA TYR A 378 7.58 -20.07 6.84
C TYR A 378 6.78 -20.20 5.53
N ARG A 379 5.54 -20.70 5.62
CA ARG A 379 4.62 -20.88 4.49
C ARG A 379 3.26 -20.20 4.66
N GLY A 380 3.10 -19.39 5.71
CA GLY A 380 1.86 -18.67 6.03
C GLY A 380 1.45 -17.61 4.99
N VAL A 381 0.38 -16.88 5.32
CA VAL A 381 -0.39 -16.07 4.37
C VAL A 381 -0.22 -14.56 4.52
N THR A 382 0.68 -14.09 5.40
CA THR A 382 0.93 -12.64 5.53
C THR A 382 1.49 -12.05 4.24
N THR A 383 0.97 -10.88 3.86
CA THR A 383 1.30 -10.08 2.65
C THR A 383 1.61 -8.62 2.99
N GLU A 384 1.89 -8.34 4.26
CA GLU A 384 2.11 -7.01 4.82
C GLU A 384 3.48 -6.92 5.51
N THR A 385 4.15 -5.82 5.25
CA THR A 385 5.45 -5.44 5.84
C THR A 385 5.27 -4.87 7.25
N ILE A 386 6.35 -4.76 8.02
CA ILE A 386 6.37 -4.15 9.35
C ILE A 386 5.86 -2.71 9.39
N SER A 387 6.00 -1.94 8.30
CA SER A 387 5.41 -0.59 8.19
C SER A 387 3.98 -0.55 7.64
N GLY A 388 3.39 -1.72 7.32
CA GLY A 388 2.05 -1.85 6.76
C GLY A 388 1.95 -1.73 5.23
N LYS A 389 3.07 -1.58 4.51
CA LYS A 389 3.08 -1.63 3.03
C LYS A 389 2.72 -3.04 2.56
N LYS A 390 1.95 -3.13 1.46
CA LYS A 390 1.63 -4.40 0.80
C LYS A 390 2.85 -4.94 0.04
N CYS A 391 2.95 -6.26 0.00
CA CYS A 391 3.97 -6.95 -0.78
C CYS A 391 3.65 -6.93 -2.29
N GLN A 392 4.68 -6.74 -3.11
CA GLN A 392 4.69 -7.02 -4.55
C GLN A 392 4.66 -8.54 -4.80
N GLY A 393 4.03 -8.97 -5.89
CA GLY A 393 4.03 -10.39 -6.28
C GLY A 393 5.40 -10.86 -6.79
N TRP A 394 5.86 -12.04 -6.38
CA TRP A 394 7.18 -12.60 -6.75
C TRP A 394 7.33 -12.96 -8.25
N SER A 395 6.24 -12.93 -9.01
CA SER A 395 6.25 -13.01 -10.48
C SER A 395 6.20 -11.64 -11.15
N SER A 396 5.89 -10.56 -10.42
CA SER A 396 5.90 -9.19 -10.92
C SER A 396 7.33 -8.66 -10.98
N MET A 397 7.61 -7.86 -12.01
CA MET A 397 8.85 -7.07 -12.12
C MET A 397 8.61 -5.57 -11.87
N THR A 398 7.41 -5.21 -11.41
CA THR A 398 6.99 -3.83 -11.11
C THR A 398 6.33 -3.73 -9.73
N PRO A 399 6.58 -2.64 -8.97
CA PRO A 399 7.53 -1.56 -9.27
C PRO A 399 9.01 -2.01 -9.24
N HIS A 400 9.35 -3.08 -8.50
CA HIS A 400 10.74 -3.50 -8.31
C HIS A 400 11.12 -4.71 -9.18
N SER A 401 11.96 -4.49 -10.20
CA SER A 401 12.58 -5.60 -10.94
C SER A 401 13.55 -6.37 -10.03
N HIS A 402 13.53 -7.71 -10.09
CA HIS A 402 14.29 -8.57 -9.18
C HIS A 402 14.56 -9.98 -9.72
N THR A 403 15.54 -10.70 -9.14
CA THR A 403 15.86 -12.09 -9.52
C THR A 403 15.24 -13.16 -8.61
N LYS A 404 14.45 -12.79 -7.58
CA LYS A 404 13.82 -13.75 -6.65
C LYS A 404 12.48 -14.26 -7.22
N THR A 405 12.55 -15.08 -8.26
CA THR A 405 11.36 -15.63 -8.94
C THR A 405 11.12 -17.10 -8.59
N PRO A 406 9.88 -17.61 -8.73
CA PRO A 406 9.56 -19.03 -8.52
C PRO A 406 10.45 -19.98 -9.31
N GLN A 407 10.84 -19.60 -10.53
CA GLN A 407 11.68 -20.40 -11.42
C GLN A 407 13.12 -20.52 -10.89
N LYS A 408 13.64 -19.49 -10.21
CA LYS A 408 15.00 -19.49 -9.65
C LYS A 408 15.05 -20.03 -8.22
N TYR A 409 13.95 -20.00 -7.48
CA TYR A 409 13.82 -20.46 -6.10
C TYR A 409 12.63 -21.43 -5.93
N PRO A 410 12.64 -22.60 -6.59
CA PRO A 410 11.49 -23.52 -6.63
C PRO A 410 11.08 -24.07 -5.25
N THR A 411 12.02 -24.19 -4.31
CA THR A 411 11.77 -24.63 -2.92
C THR A 411 11.29 -23.52 -1.98
N GLY A 412 11.39 -22.25 -2.42
CA GLY A 412 11.08 -21.08 -1.60
C GLY A 412 9.60 -20.73 -1.48
N ASP A 413 8.72 -21.46 -2.17
CA ASP A 413 7.26 -21.23 -2.23
C ASP A 413 6.88 -19.77 -2.54
N LEU A 414 7.50 -19.19 -3.57
CA LEU A 414 7.33 -17.78 -3.97
C LEU A 414 5.99 -17.53 -4.71
N ARG A 415 4.87 -17.99 -4.15
CA ARG A 415 3.53 -17.79 -4.73
C ARG A 415 2.97 -16.41 -4.38
N ARG A 416 2.19 -15.84 -5.32
CA ARG A 416 1.49 -14.55 -5.17
C ARG A 416 2.45 -13.47 -4.63
N ASN A 417 2.03 -12.72 -3.62
CA ASN A 417 2.81 -11.73 -2.88
C ASN A 417 3.00 -12.13 -1.40
N LEU A 418 3.06 -13.43 -1.11
CA LEU A 418 3.19 -13.93 0.26
C LEU A 418 4.59 -13.66 0.83
N CYS A 419 4.69 -13.34 2.12
CA CYS A 419 5.97 -13.19 2.82
C CYS A 419 6.79 -14.47 2.81
N ARG A 420 8.06 -14.41 2.42
CA ARG A 420 8.97 -15.57 2.29
C ARG A 420 10.41 -15.17 2.64
N ASN A 421 11.28 -16.16 2.78
CA ASN A 421 12.70 -15.94 3.00
C ASN A 421 13.57 -16.79 2.03
N PRO A 422 13.67 -16.41 0.74
CA PRO A 422 14.40 -17.17 -0.28
C PRO A 422 15.93 -16.99 -0.24
N ASP A 423 16.47 -16.24 0.73
CA ASP A 423 17.91 -15.97 0.87
C ASP A 423 18.48 -16.20 2.28
N GLY A 424 17.71 -16.71 3.23
CA GLY A 424 18.21 -17.01 4.58
C GLY A 424 18.55 -15.75 5.39
N ASP A 425 17.80 -14.66 5.17
CA ASP A 425 17.86 -13.47 6.02
C ASP A 425 17.29 -13.77 7.42
N ARG A 426 17.42 -12.87 8.39
CA ARG A 426 17.00 -13.07 9.79
C ARG A 426 15.50 -13.32 10.02
N ALA A 427 14.65 -13.01 9.04
CA ALA A 427 13.20 -13.08 9.10
C ALA A 427 12.57 -13.07 7.68
N PRO A 428 11.31 -13.53 7.51
CA PRO A 428 10.58 -13.39 6.25
C PRO A 428 10.40 -11.92 5.83
N TRP A 429 10.46 -11.69 4.52
CA TRP A 429 10.40 -10.37 3.90
C TRP A 429 9.67 -10.42 2.56
N CYS A 430 9.45 -9.26 1.96
CA CYS A 430 8.96 -9.14 0.57
C CYS A 430 9.45 -7.85 -0.09
N TYR A 431 9.43 -7.81 -1.42
CA TYR A 431 9.45 -6.54 -2.16
C TYR A 431 8.15 -5.80 -1.89
N THR A 432 8.16 -4.46 -1.78
CA THR A 432 6.93 -3.70 -1.47
C THR A 432 6.26 -3.19 -2.76
N THR A 433 4.98 -2.82 -2.72
CA THR A 433 4.32 -2.11 -3.83
C THR A 433 4.68 -0.63 -3.92
N ASP A 434 5.48 -0.11 -2.98
CA ASP A 434 5.93 1.28 -2.96
C ASP A 434 7.23 1.43 -3.78
N PRO A 435 7.26 2.20 -4.88
CA PRO A 435 8.47 2.42 -5.67
C PRO A 435 9.59 3.10 -4.88
N SER A 436 9.29 3.81 -3.78
CA SER A 436 10.28 4.45 -2.92
C SER A 436 10.87 3.52 -1.86
N VAL A 437 10.33 2.31 -1.68
CA VAL A 437 10.83 1.31 -0.71
C VAL A 437 10.95 -0.06 -1.37
N ARG A 438 12.18 -0.48 -1.68
CA ARG A 438 12.43 -1.71 -2.45
C ARG A 438 11.90 -2.95 -1.76
N TRP A 439 12.05 -3.05 -0.45
CA TRP A 439 11.70 -4.23 0.34
C TRP A 439 11.58 -3.86 1.82
N GLU A 440 10.84 -4.65 2.58
CA GLU A 440 10.87 -4.63 4.04
C GLU A 440 10.65 -6.05 4.60
N TYR A 441 10.99 -6.26 5.87
CA TYR A 441 10.57 -7.45 6.60
C TYR A 441 9.06 -7.46 6.79
N CYS A 442 8.51 -8.67 6.92
CA CYS A 442 7.08 -8.86 7.10
C CYS A 442 6.64 -8.65 8.56
N ASN A 443 5.39 -8.23 8.74
CA ASN A 443 4.76 -8.07 10.06
C ASN A 443 4.42 -9.44 10.67
N LEU A 444 5.47 -10.18 11.06
CA LEU A 444 5.42 -11.52 11.61
C LEU A 444 6.22 -11.59 12.90
N GLU A 445 5.68 -12.31 13.88
CA GLU A 445 6.33 -12.57 15.15
C GLU A 445 7.09 -13.90 15.08
N LYS A 446 8.14 -14.06 15.89
CA LYS A 446 8.75 -15.39 16.07
C LYS A 446 7.81 -16.26 16.90
N CYS A 447 7.67 -17.53 16.51
CA CYS A 447 6.86 -18.48 17.28
C CYS A 447 7.43 -18.61 18.70
N SER A 448 6.56 -18.57 19.70
CA SER A 448 6.97 -18.76 21.09
C SER A 448 7.37 -20.22 21.29
N ILE A 449 8.65 -20.48 21.60
CA ILE A 449 9.11 -21.83 21.93
C ILE A 449 8.31 -22.30 23.14
N GLY A 450 7.47 -23.32 22.92
CA GLY A 450 6.59 -23.85 23.95
C GLY A 450 7.39 -24.39 25.14
N SER A 451 7.16 -23.80 26.31
CA SER A 451 7.53 -24.42 27.60
C SER A 451 6.64 -25.64 27.86
N SER A 452 6.92 -26.75 27.17
CA SER A 452 6.27 -28.05 27.40
C SER A 452 7.22 -28.98 28.16
N GLY A 453 6.83 -29.37 29.37
CA GLY A 453 7.37 -30.59 30.00
C GLY A 453 8.21 -30.48 31.28
N ALA A 454 7.82 -29.67 32.27
CA ALA A 454 8.13 -29.98 33.67
C ALA A 454 7.12 -29.33 34.64
N LEU A 455 6.51 -30.10 35.54
CA LEU A 455 5.85 -29.54 36.72
C LEU A 455 6.93 -29.08 37.72
N PRO A 456 6.95 -27.82 38.16
CA PRO A 456 7.70 -27.44 39.35
C PRO A 456 6.95 -27.93 40.59
N THR A 457 7.57 -28.80 41.37
CA THR A 457 7.08 -29.17 42.70
C THR A 457 7.07 -27.96 43.63
N LYS A 458 5.98 -27.82 44.38
CA LYS A 458 5.70 -26.72 45.33
C LYS A 458 6.79 -26.60 46.42
N PRO A 459 7.50 -25.46 46.52
CA PRO A 459 8.27 -25.10 47.71
C PRO A 459 7.37 -24.46 48.80
N PRO A 460 7.80 -24.44 50.08
CA PRO A 460 6.96 -24.02 51.21
C PRO A 460 6.90 -22.50 51.42
N VAL A 461 5.89 -22.08 52.20
CA VAL A 461 5.59 -20.68 52.58
C VAL A 461 6.56 -20.15 53.64
N PRO A 462 7.04 -18.89 53.50
CA PRO A 462 7.37 -18.02 54.62
C PRO A 462 6.38 -16.84 54.74
N ASN A 463 6.15 -16.38 55.97
CA ASN A 463 5.27 -15.25 56.31
C ASN A 463 6.00 -13.89 56.30
N PRO A 464 5.29 -12.74 56.30
CA PRO A 464 5.81 -11.39 55.95
C PRO A 464 6.49 -10.69 57.15
N PRO A 465 7.36 -9.65 56.95
CA PRO A 465 6.97 -8.29 56.49
C PRO A 465 7.93 -7.75 55.40
N SER A 466 7.90 -6.49 54.90
CA SER A 466 7.25 -5.23 55.29
C SER A 466 6.80 -4.40 54.07
N THR A 467 6.01 -3.34 54.26
CA THR A 467 5.70 -2.31 53.25
C THR A 467 6.86 -1.34 52.99
N VAL A 468 7.27 -1.20 51.73
CA VAL A 468 7.92 0.02 51.23
C VAL A 468 7.31 0.38 49.87
N THR A 469 6.73 1.57 49.78
CA THR A 469 6.09 2.07 48.57
C THR A 469 7.15 2.44 47.52
N GLN A 470 7.34 1.62 46.49
CA GLN A 470 8.03 2.03 45.26
C GLN A 470 7.01 2.45 44.21
N ALA A 471 7.31 3.55 43.52
CA ALA A 471 6.56 3.97 42.34
C ALA A 471 6.58 2.86 41.27
N PRO A 472 5.53 2.71 40.44
CA PRO A 472 5.50 1.66 39.43
C PRO A 472 6.65 1.89 38.44
N ALA A 473 7.56 0.92 38.34
CA ALA A 473 8.58 0.92 37.30
C ALA A 473 7.89 1.03 35.93
N ALA A 474 8.29 2.01 35.13
CA ALA A 474 7.81 2.13 33.76
C ALA A 474 8.12 0.82 33.02
N LYS A 475 7.10 0.19 32.43
CA LYS A 475 7.30 -1.03 31.65
C LYS A 475 8.27 -0.72 30.51
N ASP A 476 9.30 -1.55 30.35
CA ASP A 476 10.25 -1.38 29.25
C ASP A 476 9.58 -1.82 27.94
N CYS A 477 9.03 -0.86 27.22
CA CYS A 477 8.24 -1.05 26.02
C CYS A 477 8.33 0.17 25.09
N LYS A 478 8.10 -0.05 23.79
CA LYS A 478 8.02 1.00 22.75
C LYS A 478 6.59 1.18 22.26
N VAL A 479 6.38 2.23 21.47
CA VAL A 479 5.16 2.48 20.70
C VAL A 479 5.55 2.63 19.23
N GLY A 480 4.99 1.80 18.36
CA GLY A 480 5.29 1.83 16.91
C GLY A 480 6.75 1.53 16.61
N SER A 481 7.42 2.33 15.77
CA SER A 481 8.86 2.18 15.54
C SER A 481 9.72 2.56 16.76
N GLY A 482 9.17 3.22 17.79
CA GLY A 482 9.92 3.59 18.98
C GLY A 482 10.86 4.79 18.81
N GLY A 483 10.60 5.73 17.90
CA GLY A 483 11.34 7.02 17.83
C GLY A 483 11.35 7.80 19.17
N THR A 484 10.26 7.68 19.93
CA THR A 484 10.10 8.24 21.29
C THR A 484 10.53 7.29 22.40
N TYR A 485 11.03 6.08 22.08
CA TYR A 485 11.49 5.13 23.10
C TYR A 485 12.67 5.68 23.89
N ARG A 486 12.59 5.62 25.23
CA ARG A 486 13.62 6.05 26.17
C ARG A 486 13.87 5.03 27.29
N GLY A 487 13.51 3.77 27.07
CA GLY A 487 13.68 2.69 28.07
C GLY A 487 15.14 2.24 28.26
N PRO A 488 15.39 1.36 29.24
CA PRO A 488 16.73 0.95 29.66
C PRO A 488 17.40 -0.15 28.83
N THR A 489 16.70 -0.84 27.92
CA THR A 489 17.28 -1.93 27.10
C THR A 489 18.56 -1.47 26.41
N SER A 490 19.64 -2.25 26.55
CA SER A 490 21.01 -1.95 26.09
C SER A 490 21.73 -3.20 25.53
N ILE A 491 20.93 -4.17 25.06
CA ILE A 491 21.38 -5.44 24.47
C ILE A 491 20.64 -5.64 23.13
N THR A 492 21.35 -6.10 22.12
CA THR A 492 20.83 -6.31 20.77
C THR A 492 20.03 -7.62 20.66
N ILE A 493 19.32 -7.83 19.55
CA ILE A 493 18.58 -9.09 19.28
C ILE A 493 19.48 -10.34 19.28
N LEU A 494 20.80 -10.16 19.08
CA LEU A 494 21.80 -11.23 19.10
C LEU A 494 22.48 -11.40 20.48
N GLY A 495 22.04 -10.67 21.51
CA GLY A 495 22.62 -10.72 22.84
C GLY A 495 23.92 -9.93 23.00
N VAL A 496 24.29 -9.09 22.01
CA VAL A 496 25.51 -8.26 22.08
C VAL A 496 25.22 -6.99 22.88
N THR A 497 26.13 -6.59 23.76
CA THR A 497 26.01 -5.34 24.51
C THR A 497 26.17 -4.12 23.60
N CYS A 498 25.38 -3.08 23.83
CA CYS A 498 25.52 -1.82 23.13
C CYS A 498 26.78 -1.04 23.56
N GLN A 499 27.48 -0.45 22.59
CA GLN A 499 28.46 0.62 22.78
C GLN A 499 27.72 1.91 23.21
N ALA A 500 28.37 2.73 24.05
CA ALA A 500 27.80 4.02 24.45
C ALA A 500 27.81 5.04 23.30
N TRP A 501 26.76 5.84 23.15
CA TRP A 501 26.60 6.79 22.03
C TRP A 501 27.62 7.94 22.02
N ASN A 502 28.35 8.15 23.11
CA ASN A 502 29.48 9.08 23.18
C ASN A 502 30.86 8.39 23.08
N ALA A 503 30.91 7.06 23.12
CA ALA A 503 32.15 6.32 22.98
C ALA A 503 32.54 6.18 21.50
N GLN A 504 33.84 6.28 21.20
CA GLN A 504 34.38 6.14 19.84
C GLN A 504 35.20 4.85 19.68
N SER A 505 34.84 3.83 20.46
CA SER A 505 35.50 2.52 20.54
C SER A 505 34.51 1.47 21.04
N PRO A 506 34.46 0.25 20.46
CA PRO A 506 35.28 -0.23 19.34
C PRO A 506 35.00 0.47 18.00
N HIS A 507 33.81 1.04 17.79
CA HIS A 507 33.44 1.70 16.53
C HIS A 507 33.55 3.22 16.62
N GLN A 508 34.15 3.85 15.61
CA GLN A 508 34.09 5.30 15.43
C GLN A 508 32.85 5.69 14.62
N HIS A 509 32.17 6.76 15.05
CA HIS A 509 30.99 7.30 14.39
C HIS A 509 30.86 8.80 14.67
N ARG A 510 30.64 9.59 13.62
CA ARG A 510 30.51 11.06 13.66
C ARG A 510 29.05 11.54 13.61
N SER A 511 28.13 10.64 13.29
CA SER A 511 26.68 10.83 13.42
C SER A 511 26.15 9.99 14.59
N PHE A 512 24.90 10.21 14.97
CA PHE A 512 24.23 9.57 16.10
C PHE A 512 25.06 9.65 17.40
N THR A 513 25.56 10.84 17.71
CA THR A 513 26.17 11.19 18.99
C THR A 513 25.27 12.17 19.76
N PRO A 514 25.39 12.30 21.08
CA PRO A 514 24.62 13.28 21.85
C PRO A 514 24.76 14.73 21.35
N GLU A 515 25.91 15.08 20.79
CA GLU A 515 26.20 16.43 20.26
C GLU A 515 25.56 16.67 18.88
N THR A 516 25.46 15.63 18.05
CA THR A 516 24.86 15.73 16.70
C THR A 516 23.34 15.54 16.71
N HIS A 517 22.81 14.82 17.70
CA HIS A 517 21.41 14.43 17.80
C HIS A 517 20.84 14.64 19.23
N PRO A 518 20.91 15.86 19.80
CA PRO A 518 20.60 16.11 21.21
C PRO A 518 19.17 15.69 21.60
N ASP A 519 18.18 15.96 20.76
CA ASP A 519 16.76 15.66 21.04
C ASP A 519 16.42 14.16 21.00
N LYS A 520 17.35 13.31 20.57
CA LYS A 520 17.12 11.86 20.40
C LYS A 520 17.37 11.05 21.68
N GLY A 521 17.84 11.68 22.76
CA GLY A 521 18.04 11.04 24.07
C GLY A 521 19.07 9.91 24.00
N LEU A 522 20.21 10.16 23.36
CA LEU A 522 21.30 9.22 23.13
C LEU A 522 22.17 9.02 24.40
N ASP A 523 21.52 8.81 25.53
CA ASP A 523 22.15 8.73 26.84
C ASP A 523 22.72 7.33 27.11
N GLY A 524 23.99 7.28 27.55
CA GLY A 524 24.68 6.03 27.87
C GLY A 524 24.78 5.10 26.66
N ASN A 525 24.40 3.83 26.84
CA ASN A 525 24.38 2.80 25.79
C ASN A 525 22.99 2.17 25.58
N SER A 526 21.90 2.82 26.02
CA SER A 526 20.56 2.29 25.80
C SER A 526 20.16 2.38 24.33
N CYS A 527 19.42 1.39 23.84
CA CYS A 527 18.91 1.35 22.47
C CYS A 527 17.97 2.51 22.19
N ARG A 528 18.08 3.11 21.00
CA ARG A 528 17.29 4.26 20.57
C ARG A 528 16.92 4.11 19.10
N ASN A 529 15.92 4.85 18.64
CA ASN A 529 15.57 4.92 17.22
C ASN A 529 15.69 6.37 16.71
N PRO A 530 16.92 6.93 16.65
CA PRO A 530 17.12 8.35 16.33
C PRO A 530 16.68 8.72 14.90
N ASP A 531 16.81 7.78 13.98
CA ASP A 531 16.49 7.83 12.55
C ASP A 531 15.03 7.40 12.22
N ASN A 532 14.24 6.99 13.22
CA ASN A 532 12.89 6.45 13.06
C ASN A 532 12.81 5.20 12.14
N ASP A 533 13.86 4.39 12.09
CA ASP A 533 13.92 3.13 11.37
C ASP A 533 12.71 2.24 11.68
N VAL A 534 12.00 1.79 10.65
CA VAL A 534 10.79 0.95 10.76
C VAL A 534 11.05 -0.38 11.48
N ASN A 535 12.30 -0.86 11.48
CA ASN A 535 12.72 -2.08 12.19
C ASN A 535 12.81 -1.92 13.72
N GLY A 536 12.71 -0.68 14.22
CA GLY A 536 12.73 -0.38 15.64
C GLY A 536 14.07 0.12 16.18
N PRO A 537 14.18 0.28 17.52
CA PRO A 537 15.39 0.79 18.15
C PRO A 537 16.62 -0.10 17.92
N TRP A 538 17.79 0.54 17.86
CA TRP A 538 19.08 -0.06 17.61
C TRP A 538 20.17 0.62 18.44
N CYS A 539 21.39 0.10 18.37
CA CYS A 539 22.59 0.72 18.95
C CYS A 539 23.85 0.32 18.18
N TYR A 540 24.94 1.08 18.34
CA TYR A 540 26.28 0.58 18.02
C TYR A 540 26.62 -0.58 18.97
N THR A 541 27.33 -1.62 18.52
CA THR A 541 27.60 -2.82 19.35
C THR A 541 29.04 -2.88 19.86
N THR A 542 29.28 -3.69 20.90
CA THR A 542 30.65 -3.98 21.37
C THR A 542 31.40 -5.04 20.55
N ASP A 543 30.77 -5.68 19.56
CA ASP A 543 31.44 -6.62 18.63
C ASP A 543 32.16 -5.84 17.52
N SER A 544 33.48 -6.03 17.40
CA SER A 544 34.31 -5.39 16.38
C SER A 544 33.93 -5.78 14.95
N ASN A 545 33.23 -6.90 14.74
CA ASN A 545 32.78 -7.35 13.42
C ASN A 545 31.39 -6.81 13.04
N LYS A 546 30.64 -6.23 14.00
CA LYS A 546 29.28 -5.74 13.78
C LYS A 546 29.11 -4.33 14.36
N LYS A 547 29.24 -3.32 13.48
CA LYS A 547 29.17 -1.89 13.85
C LYS A 547 27.93 -1.54 14.67
N TRP A 548 26.75 -1.98 14.23
CA TRP A 548 25.48 -1.71 14.89
C TRP A 548 24.49 -2.87 14.72
N ASP A 549 23.48 -2.94 15.57
CA ASP A 549 22.42 -3.95 15.53
C ASP A 549 21.13 -3.47 16.22
N TYR A 550 20.01 -4.11 15.89
CA TYR A 550 18.69 -3.79 16.47
C TYR A 550 18.52 -4.38 17.86
N CYS A 551 17.55 -3.86 18.63
CA CYS A 551 17.19 -4.34 19.96
C CYS A 551 15.72 -4.79 20.00
N GLN A 552 15.45 -5.88 20.72
CA GLN A 552 14.09 -6.42 20.84
C GLN A 552 13.38 -5.79 22.05
N ILE A 553 12.43 -4.90 21.77
CA ILE A 553 11.62 -4.19 22.76
C ILE A 553 10.15 -4.41 22.43
N SER A 554 9.35 -4.80 23.41
CA SER A 554 7.92 -5.10 23.28
C SER A 554 7.07 -3.84 23.07
N GLU A 555 5.87 -3.98 22.48
CA GLU A 555 4.91 -2.87 22.43
C GLU A 555 4.27 -2.61 23.80
N CYS A 556 4.02 -1.33 24.11
CA CYS A 556 3.38 -0.95 25.37
C CYS A 556 1.92 -1.41 25.44
N ALA A 557 1.62 -2.28 26.40
CA ALA A 557 0.26 -2.72 26.70
C ALA A 557 -0.50 -1.66 27.52
N GLY A 558 -1.48 -0.99 26.89
CA GLY A 558 -2.43 -0.08 27.52
C GLY A 558 -3.80 -0.20 26.88
N GLU A 559 -4.77 -0.76 27.63
CA GLU A 559 -6.18 -1.02 27.23
C GLU A 559 -6.33 -1.31 25.70
N ASN A 560 -5.57 -2.28 25.21
CA ASN A 560 -5.33 -2.50 23.77
C ASN A 560 -6.65 -2.78 23.01
N CYS A 561 -7.21 -1.75 22.38
CA CYS A 561 -8.27 -1.90 21.40
C CYS A 561 -7.76 -2.61 20.14
N GLY A 562 -8.64 -3.30 19.41
CA GLY A 562 -8.34 -3.80 18.06
C GLY A 562 -7.26 -4.90 17.96
N SER A 563 -6.66 -5.34 19.07
CA SER A 563 -5.61 -6.38 19.08
C SER A 563 -6.15 -7.69 19.69
N PRO A 564 -6.77 -8.58 18.90
CA PRO A 564 -7.32 -9.83 19.41
C PRO A 564 -6.18 -10.80 19.77
N PRO A 565 -6.24 -11.49 20.93
CA PRO A 565 -5.21 -12.47 21.30
C PRO A 565 -5.18 -13.68 20.36
N SER A 566 -6.36 -14.08 19.86
CA SER A 566 -6.51 -15.08 18.81
C SER A 566 -6.53 -14.37 17.45
N LYS A 567 -5.50 -14.56 16.62
CA LYS A 567 -5.47 -13.98 15.26
C LYS A 567 -6.64 -14.56 14.42
N PRO A 568 -7.42 -13.72 13.71
CA PRO A 568 -8.47 -14.19 12.80
C PRO A 568 -7.95 -15.16 11.73
N ARG A 569 -8.85 -15.95 11.13
CA ARG A 569 -8.46 -16.80 9.98
C ARG A 569 -8.11 -15.97 8.75
N ARG A 570 -8.59 -14.73 8.68
CA ARG A 570 -8.44 -13.79 7.56
C ARG A 570 -8.86 -14.46 6.27
N CYS A 571 -10.09 -14.96 6.21
CA CYS A 571 -10.57 -15.71 5.05
C CYS A 571 -10.64 -14.83 3.79
N PHE A 572 -9.64 -15.01 2.91
CA PHE A 572 -9.45 -14.30 1.65
C PHE A 572 -9.93 -15.12 0.45
N GLY A 573 -10.33 -14.43 -0.61
CA GLY A 573 -10.76 -15.05 -1.87
C GLY A 573 -12.24 -15.42 -1.88
N ARG A 574 -12.72 -15.87 -3.04
CA ARG A 574 -14.13 -15.95 -3.41
C ARG A 574 -14.87 -17.16 -2.80
N ILE A 575 -14.68 -17.41 -1.50
CA ILE A 575 -15.50 -18.37 -0.76
C ILE A 575 -16.87 -17.72 -0.58
N VAL A 576 -17.85 -18.15 -1.38
CA VAL A 576 -19.24 -17.68 -1.30
C VAL A 576 -19.76 -17.88 0.12
N GLY A 577 -20.18 -16.79 0.76
CA GLY A 577 -20.64 -16.78 2.15
C GLY A 577 -19.56 -16.72 3.25
N GLY A 578 -18.30 -16.48 2.90
CA GLY A 578 -17.22 -16.33 3.88
C GLY A 578 -16.83 -17.66 4.53
N CYS A 579 -16.29 -17.62 5.76
CA CYS A 579 -15.88 -18.82 6.48
C CYS A 579 -16.27 -18.75 7.97
N VAL A 580 -16.28 -19.89 8.65
CA VAL A 580 -16.35 -19.93 10.12
C VAL A 580 -15.09 -19.30 10.71
N SER A 581 -15.28 -18.25 11.51
CA SER A 581 -14.19 -17.52 12.19
C SER A 581 -13.46 -18.38 13.22
N LYS A 582 -12.23 -18.00 13.59
CA LYS A 582 -11.56 -18.60 14.77
C LYS A 582 -12.34 -18.17 16.03
N PRO A 583 -12.70 -19.07 16.97
CA PRO A 583 -13.42 -18.69 18.19
C PRO A 583 -12.72 -17.54 18.93
N HIS A 584 -13.50 -16.51 19.25
CA HIS A 584 -13.06 -15.29 19.93
C HIS A 584 -11.97 -14.45 19.23
N SER A 585 -11.67 -14.70 17.94
CA SER A 585 -10.74 -13.85 17.16
C SER A 585 -11.26 -12.45 16.84
N TRP A 586 -12.56 -12.22 17.06
CA TRP A 586 -13.24 -10.93 16.90
C TRP A 586 -13.90 -10.49 18.23
N PRO A 587 -13.12 -10.19 19.27
CA PRO A 587 -13.59 -10.08 20.66
C PRO A 587 -14.47 -8.84 20.94
N TRP A 588 -14.58 -7.91 19.99
CA TRP A 588 -15.52 -6.78 20.02
C TRP A 588 -16.89 -7.10 19.44
N GLN A 589 -17.05 -8.23 18.76
CA GLN A 589 -18.35 -8.65 18.21
C GLN A 589 -19.36 -8.82 19.33
N ILE A 590 -20.54 -8.21 19.15
CA ILE A 590 -21.68 -8.42 20.05
C ILE A 590 -22.85 -9.05 19.29
N SER A 591 -23.68 -9.77 20.04
CA SER A 591 -24.99 -10.25 19.58
C SER A 591 -26.07 -9.42 20.27
N LEU A 592 -26.74 -8.54 19.51
CA LEU A 592 -27.87 -7.76 20.00
C LEU A 592 -29.11 -8.63 19.94
N ARG A 593 -29.81 -8.70 21.06
CA ARG A 593 -30.94 -9.60 21.25
C ARG A 593 -32.14 -8.90 21.84
N THR A 594 -33.31 -9.42 21.51
CA THR A 594 -34.57 -9.09 22.18
C THR A 594 -34.57 -9.59 23.62
N SER A 595 -35.51 -9.11 24.43
CA SER A 595 -35.67 -9.54 25.84
C SER A 595 -35.90 -11.04 26.00
N ASN A 596 -36.56 -11.71 25.04
CA ASN A 596 -36.71 -13.17 25.01
C ASN A 596 -35.48 -13.94 24.48
N GLY A 597 -34.37 -13.26 24.18
CA GLY A 597 -33.08 -13.90 23.88
C GLY A 597 -32.83 -14.29 22.42
N VAL A 598 -33.69 -13.84 21.49
CA VAL A 598 -33.53 -14.05 20.05
C VAL A 598 -32.53 -13.02 19.50
N HIS A 599 -31.53 -13.48 18.75
CA HIS A 599 -30.60 -12.61 18.03
C HIS A 599 -31.28 -12.01 16.79
N PHE A 600 -30.95 -10.75 16.47
CA PHE A 600 -31.50 -10.08 15.28
C PHE A 600 -30.58 -9.02 14.65
N CYS A 601 -29.58 -8.52 15.39
CA CYS A 601 -28.57 -7.58 14.91
C CYS A 601 -27.21 -7.86 15.57
N GLY A 602 -26.14 -7.43 14.90
CA GLY A 602 -24.81 -7.29 15.46
C GLY A 602 -24.56 -5.95 16.14
N GLY A 603 -23.29 -5.68 16.40
CA GLY A 603 -22.78 -4.46 17.03
C GLY A 603 -21.29 -4.62 17.33
N THR A 604 -20.67 -3.53 17.76
CA THR A 604 -19.25 -3.49 18.11
C THR A 604 -19.06 -2.88 19.50
N LEU A 605 -18.36 -3.57 20.39
CA LEU A 605 -17.86 -2.97 21.62
C LEU A 605 -16.78 -1.94 21.26
N ILE A 606 -16.99 -0.67 21.61
CA ILE A 606 -16.04 0.42 21.35
C ILE A 606 -15.44 0.98 22.65
N HIS A 607 -16.14 0.82 23.77
CA HIS A 607 -15.67 1.13 25.12
C HIS A 607 -16.30 0.15 26.10
N ARG A 608 -15.74 0.02 27.31
CA ARG A 608 -16.21 -0.91 28.35
C ARG A 608 -17.71 -0.80 28.68
N GLN A 609 -18.32 0.36 28.46
CA GLN A 609 -19.77 0.59 28.65
C GLN A 609 -20.53 1.00 27.39
N TRP A 610 -19.89 1.03 26.22
CA TRP A 610 -20.52 1.50 24.99
C TRP A 610 -20.36 0.54 23.82
N VAL A 611 -21.49 0.26 23.18
CA VAL A 611 -21.60 -0.52 21.96
C VAL A 611 -22.13 0.38 20.84
N LEU A 612 -21.50 0.30 19.67
CA LEU A 612 -21.94 0.92 18.43
C LEU A 612 -22.73 -0.10 17.59
N THR A 613 -23.85 0.30 17.00
CA THR A 613 -24.70 -0.53 16.12
C THR A 613 -25.44 0.37 15.12
N ALA A 614 -26.27 -0.21 14.26
CA ALA A 614 -27.11 0.53 13.32
C ALA A 614 -28.37 1.09 14.00
N ALA A 615 -28.89 2.22 13.53
CA ALA A 615 -30.10 2.83 14.08
C ALA A 615 -31.35 1.98 13.79
N HIS A 616 -31.43 1.35 12.62
CA HIS A 616 -32.57 0.53 12.21
C HIS A 616 -32.81 -0.69 13.14
N CYS A 617 -31.76 -1.19 13.79
CA CYS A 617 -31.86 -2.24 14.82
C CYS A 617 -32.74 -1.82 16.03
N LEU A 618 -32.92 -0.52 16.26
CA LEU A 618 -33.67 0.04 17.39
C LEU A 618 -35.09 0.50 17.04
N GLU A 619 -35.50 0.43 15.77
CA GLU A 619 -36.82 0.90 15.32
C GLU A 619 -37.99 0.15 15.99
N ARG A 620 -37.79 -1.15 16.29
CA ARG A 620 -38.82 -2.01 16.90
C ARG A 620 -39.22 -1.59 18.32
N SER A 621 -38.37 -0.87 19.06
CA SER A 621 -38.67 -0.42 20.42
C SER A 621 -37.75 0.72 20.88
N LYS A 622 -38.34 1.79 21.42
CA LYS A 622 -37.56 2.88 22.05
C LYS A 622 -37.17 2.61 23.51
N ARG A 623 -37.51 1.44 24.07
CA ARG A 623 -37.23 1.06 25.47
C ARG A 623 -35.94 0.24 25.58
N PRO A 624 -34.91 0.67 26.35
CA PRO A 624 -33.68 -0.10 26.56
C PRO A 624 -33.92 -1.53 27.05
N GLN A 625 -34.93 -1.73 27.91
CA GLN A 625 -35.27 -3.02 28.52
C GLN A 625 -35.86 -4.05 27.53
N ALA A 626 -36.19 -3.63 26.30
CA ALA A 626 -36.58 -4.56 25.23
C ALA A 626 -35.39 -5.31 24.64
N TYR A 627 -34.16 -4.90 24.99
CA TYR A 627 -32.92 -5.38 24.40
C TYR A 627 -31.91 -5.85 25.45
N LYS A 628 -31.01 -6.73 25.02
CA LYS A 628 -29.81 -7.12 25.75
C LYS A 628 -28.66 -7.40 24.79
N VAL A 629 -27.45 -7.21 25.28
CA VAL A 629 -26.20 -7.42 24.56
C VAL A 629 -25.52 -8.67 25.12
N LEU A 630 -25.13 -9.60 24.25
CA LEU A 630 -24.21 -10.68 24.59
C LEU A 630 -22.84 -10.42 23.98
N LEU A 631 -21.79 -10.62 24.80
CA LEU A 631 -20.37 -10.47 24.47
C LEU A 631 -19.64 -11.80 24.72
N GLY A 632 -18.51 -12.02 24.04
CA GLY A 632 -17.64 -13.18 24.29
C GLY A 632 -18.22 -14.52 23.83
N VAL A 633 -19.14 -14.49 22.85
CA VAL A 633 -19.82 -15.66 22.28
C VAL A 633 -19.36 -15.89 20.84
N HIS A 634 -19.29 -17.15 20.44
CA HIS A 634 -18.98 -17.60 19.08
C HIS A 634 -20.21 -18.28 18.43
N THR A 635 -21.07 -18.92 19.22
CA THR A 635 -22.34 -19.50 18.77
C THR A 635 -23.52 -18.57 19.04
N GLU A 636 -24.50 -18.55 18.14
CA GLU A 636 -25.76 -17.84 18.31
C GLU A 636 -26.60 -18.43 19.46
N ARG A 637 -26.39 -19.69 19.83
CA ARG A 637 -27.02 -20.28 21.02
C ARG A 637 -26.45 -19.70 22.32
N ALA A 638 -25.22 -19.19 22.31
CA ALA A 638 -24.58 -18.51 23.42
C ALA A 638 -24.59 -19.36 24.72
N ASN A 639 -24.17 -20.62 24.61
CA ASN A 639 -24.05 -21.56 25.73
C ASN A 639 -22.63 -21.56 26.35
N GLU A 640 -21.71 -20.79 25.79
CA GLU A 640 -20.30 -20.73 26.19
C GLU A 640 -20.09 -20.07 27.57
N PRO A 641 -19.18 -20.60 28.42
CA PRO A 641 -18.84 -19.98 29.72
C PRO A 641 -18.24 -18.58 29.62
N SER A 642 -17.71 -18.19 28.46
CA SER A 642 -17.18 -16.86 28.17
C SER A 642 -18.24 -15.79 27.95
N LYS A 643 -19.51 -16.18 27.79
CA LYS A 643 -20.65 -15.27 27.60
C LYS A 643 -20.74 -14.25 28.73
N GLN A 644 -20.78 -12.98 28.36
CA GLN A 644 -21.23 -11.90 29.23
C GLN A 644 -22.55 -11.33 28.72
N GLU A 645 -23.61 -11.43 29.53
CA GLU A 645 -24.87 -10.72 29.27
C GLU A 645 -24.83 -9.32 29.91
N ARG A 646 -25.28 -8.31 29.16
CA ARG A 646 -25.46 -6.93 29.63
C ARG A 646 -26.81 -6.38 29.20
N ARG A 647 -27.53 -5.80 30.15
CA ARG A 647 -28.74 -5.00 29.89
C ARG A 647 -28.36 -3.59 29.46
N LEU A 648 -29.27 -2.91 28.76
CA LEU A 648 -29.06 -1.55 28.31
C LEU A 648 -29.67 -0.55 29.29
N GLU A 649 -28.91 0.51 29.58
CA GLU A 649 -29.35 1.68 30.35
C GLU A 649 -30.00 2.70 29.43
N LYS A 650 -29.34 2.99 28.29
CA LYS A 650 -29.74 4.05 27.36
C LYS A 650 -29.53 3.63 25.90
N LEU A 651 -30.43 4.10 25.04
CA LEU A 651 -30.33 4.05 23.59
C LEU A 651 -30.11 5.49 23.10
N VAL A 652 -29.07 5.72 22.30
CA VAL A 652 -28.78 7.05 21.72
C VAL A 652 -28.65 6.90 20.21
N LEU A 653 -29.66 7.41 19.50
CA LEU A 653 -29.68 7.51 18.04
C LEU A 653 -28.87 8.75 17.61
N GLU A 654 -28.19 8.67 16.47
CA GLU A 654 -27.51 9.82 15.89
C GLU A 654 -28.53 10.89 15.40
N PRO A 655 -28.36 12.18 15.75
CA PRO A 655 -29.40 13.20 15.54
C PRO A 655 -29.63 13.62 14.08
N SER A 656 -28.67 13.46 13.17
CA SER A 656 -28.84 13.78 11.74
C SER A 656 -29.72 12.78 10.98
N GLY A 657 -30.06 11.65 11.61
CA GLY A 657 -30.80 10.55 10.99
C GLY A 657 -29.91 9.63 10.16
N ALA A 658 -28.60 9.60 10.43
CA ALA A 658 -27.74 8.56 9.90
C ALA A 658 -28.05 7.20 10.57
N ASP A 659 -27.79 6.10 9.87
CA ASP A 659 -28.10 4.75 10.37
C ASP A 659 -27.02 4.22 11.34
N ILE A 660 -26.84 4.93 12.46
CA ILE A 660 -25.87 4.60 13.50
C ILE A 660 -26.42 4.98 14.88
N ALA A 661 -26.12 4.16 15.89
CA ALA A 661 -26.62 4.29 17.25
C ALA A 661 -25.62 3.79 18.30
N LEU A 662 -25.64 4.42 19.47
CA LEU A 662 -24.90 4.03 20.66
C LEU A 662 -25.82 3.39 21.70
N LEU A 663 -25.34 2.30 22.29
CA LEU A 663 -26.00 1.58 23.38
C LEU A 663 -25.15 1.72 24.65
N LYS A 664 -25.69 2.34 25.69
CA LYS A 664 -25.04 2.40 27.01
C LYS A 664 -25.37 1.13 27.79
N LEU A 665 -24.34 0.38 28.19
CA LEU A 665 -24.48 -0.83 29.00
C LEU A 665 -24.72 -0.46 30.47
N GLN A 666 -25.74 -1.07 31.09
CA GLN A 666 -26.09 -0.86 32.51
C GLN A 666 -24.95 -1.21 33.47
N SER A 667 -24.04 -2.10 33.06
CA SER A 667 -22.80 -2.36 33.78
C SER A 667 -21.65 -2.59 32.79
N PRO A 668 -20.39 -2.25 33.14
CA PRO A 668 -19.25 -2.47 32.27
C PRO A 668 -19.08 -3.92 31.83
N ALA A 669 -18.65 -4.11 30.58
CA ALA A 669 -18.04 -5.35 30.12
C ALA A 669 -16.75 -5.61 30.93
N LEU A 670 -16.51 -6.88 31.26
CA LEU A 670 -15.25 -7.33 31.85
C LEU A 670 -14.31 -7.62 30.68
N ILE A 671 -13.26 -6.80 30.56
CA ILE A 671 -12.30 -6.89 29.46
C ILE A 671 -11.36 -8.08 29.72
N ASN A 672 -11.27 -8.98 28.75
CA ASN A 672 -10.47 -10.21 28.82
C ASN A 672 -10.09 -10.71 27.42
N ASP A 673 -9.48 -11.89 27.34
CA ASP A 673 -9.02 -12.53 26.11
C ASP A 673 -10.11 -12.76 25.03
N LYS A 674 -11.39 -12.68 25.41
CA LYS A 674 -12.56 -12.97 24.57
C LYS A 674 -13.51 -11.78 24.42
N VAL A 675 -13.25 -10.68 25.15
CA VAL A 675 -14.06 -9.45 25.18
C VAL A 675 -13.12 -8.25 25.26
N LEU A 676 -12.86 -7.61 24.13
CA LEU A 676 -12.01 -6.42 23.98
C LEU A 676 -12.71 -5.42 23.05
N PRO A 677 -12.53 -4.10 23.20
CA PRO A 677 -13.08 -3.13 22.26
C PRO A 677 -12.33 -3.12 20.91
N ALA A 678 -13.02 -2.74 19.83
CA ALA A 678 -12.38 -2.35 18.57
C ALA A 678 -11.80 -0.93 18.71
N CYS A 679 -10.75 -0.60 17.94
CA CYS A 679 -10.28 0.79 17.89
C CYS A 679 -11.23 1.65 17.07
N LEU A 680 -11.43 2.91 17.49
CA LEU A 680 -12.09 3.92 16.67
C LEU A 680 -11.07 4.55 15.69
N PRO A 681 -11.51 4.97 14.48
CA PRO A 681 -10.67 5.65 13.51
C PRO A 681 -10.50 7.14 13.86
N ASP A 682 -9.46 7.76 13.30
CA ASP A 682 -9.32 9.21 13.33
C ASP A 682 -10.54 9.89 12.68
N LYS A 683 -10.91 11.05 13.23
CA LYS A 683 -11.97 11.90 12.70
C LYS A 683 -11.78 12.20 11.21
N ASP A 684 -12.87 12.13 10.45
CA ASP A 684 -12.94 12.40 9.01
C ASP A 684 -12.06 11.48 8.12
N TYR A 685 -11.37 10.48 8.67
CA TYR A 685 -10.53 9.55 7.91
C TYR A 685 -11.31 8.82 6.81
N VAL A 686 -10.70 8.70 5.62
CA VAL A 686 -11.26 7.94 4.49
C VAL A 686 -10.34 6.78 4.19
N VAL A 687 -10.84 5.57 4.46
CA VAL A 687 -10.14 4.32 4.13
C VAL A 687 -9.81 4.30 2.63
N PRO A 688 -8.54 4.05 2.25
CA PRO A 688 -8.13 3.95 0.86
C PRO A 688 -8.86 2.88 0.06
N SER A 689 -9.05 3.12 -1.24
CA SER A 689 -9.69 2.13 -2.12
C SER A 689 -8.78 0.90 -2.26
N GLY A 690 -9.37 -0.29 -2.19
CA GLY A 690 -8.62 -1.55 -2.21
C GLY A 690 -8.10 -2.00 -0.84
N THR A 691 -8.22 -1.21 0.23
CA THR A 691 -7.92 -1.66 1.59
C THR A 691 -8.83 -2.84 1.95
N GLU A 692 -8.22 -3.95 2.38
CA GLU A 692 -8.94 -5.14 2.80
C GLU A 692 -9.51 -4.96 4.20
N CYS A 693 -10.83 -5.17 4.33
CA CYS A 693 -11.56 -5.07 5.57
C CYS A 693 -12.46 -6.29 5.76
N TYR A 694 -12.83 -6.58 7.00
CA TYR A 694 -13.58 -7.76 7.38
C TYR A 694 -14.92 -7.38 7.99
N VAL A 695 -15.95 -8.12 7.61
CA VAL A 695 -17.25 -8.15 8.30
C VAL A 695 -17.39 -9.47 9.03
N THR A 696 -18.00 -9.40 10.21
CA THR A 696 -18.27 -10.54 11.08
C THR A 696 -19.70 -10.53 11.59
N GLY A 697 -20.29 -11.71 11.71
CA GLY A 697 -21.67 -11.87 12.16
C GLY A 697 -22.20 -13.28 12.01
N TRP A 698 -23.49 -13.44 12.30
CA TRP A 698 -24.21 -14.73 12.26
C TRP A 698 -25.26 -14.75 11.13
N GLY A 699 -25.22 -13.78 10.21
CA GLY A 699 -26.23 -13.58 9.18
C GLY A 699 -26.25 -14.61 8.04
N GLU A 700 -27.33 -14.53 7.27
CA GLU A 700 -27.66 -15.45 6.17
C GLU A 700 -26.92 -15.06 4.87
N THR A 701 -25.90 -15.82 4.50
CA THR A 701 -25.18 -15.64 3.22
C THR A 701 -25.51 -16.79 2.26
N GLN A 702 -26.32 -16.49 1.23
CA GLN A 702 -26.69 -17.37 0.11
C GLN A 702 -26.89 -18.86 0.46
N GLY A 703 -27.71 -19.16 1.47
CA GLY A 703 -28.09 -20.54 1.81
C GLY A 703 -27.10 -21.27 2.71
N THR A 704 -26.19 -20.54 3.37
CA THR A 704 -25.26 -21.07 4.37
C THR A 704 -25.63 -20.67 5.81
N GLY A 705 -26.69 -19.90 6.03
CA GLY A 705 -27.22 -19.66 7.37
C GLY A 705 -27.94 -20.90 7.92
N GLY A 706 -28.07 -20.94 9.25
CA GLY A 706 -28.67 -22.07 9.98
C GLY A 706 -27.71 -22.84 10.90
N GLU A 707 -26.38 -22.72 10.71
CA GLU A 707 -25.41 -23.35 11.64
C GLU A 707 -25.28 -22.61 12.97
N GLY A 708 -25.56 -21.29 13.00
CA GLY A 708 -25.52 -20.48 14.22
C GLY A 708 -24.10 -20.30 14.78
N ILE A 709 -23.08 -20.20 13.93
CA ILE A 709 -21.66 -20.00 14.29
C ILE A 709 -21.17 -18.70 13.66
N LEU A 710 -20.32 -17.94 14.38
CA LEU A 710 -19.80 -16.64 13.93
C LEU A 710 -18.93 -16.82 12.68
N LYS A 711 -19.28 -16.13 11.60
CA LYS A 711 -18.53 -16.10 10.35
C LYS A 711 -17.69 -14.84 10.22
N GLU A 712 -16.68 -14.92 9.37
CA GLU A 712 -15.88 -13.79 8.89
C GLU A 712 -15.79 -13.82 7.36
N THR A 713 -15.78 -12.65 6.72
CA THR A 713 -15.51 -12.49 5.29
C THR A 713 -14.68 -11.23 5.06
N GLY A 714 -13.66 -11.32 4.20
CA GLY A 714 -12.80 -10.20 3.83
C GLY A 714 -13.07 -9.72 2.41
N PHE A 715 -13.18 -8.41 2.23
CA PHE A 715 -13.34 -7.78 0.92
C PHE A 715 -12.75 -6.36 0.87
N PRO A 716 -12.42 -5.83 -0.32
CA PRO A 716 -11.84 -4.50 -0.45
C PRO A 716 -12.87 -3.39 -0.21
N VAL A 717 -12.40 -2.27 0.34
CA VAL A 717 -13.12 -0.99 0.35
C VAL A 717 -13.17 -0.42 -1.07
N ILE A 718 -14.34 0.09 -1.45
CA ILE A 718 -14.59 0.74 -2.73
C ILE A 718 -14.83 2.22 -2.44
N GLU A 719 -13.95 3.10 -2.92
CA GLU A 719 -14.10 4.54 -2.69
C GLU A 719 -15.44 5.06 -3.26
N ASN A 720 -16.07 6.00 -2.55
CA ASN A 720 -17.45 6.44 -2.85
C ASN A 720 -17.61 6.97 -4.29
N LYS A 721 -16.54 7.48 -4.92
CA LYS A 721 -16.52 7.86 -6.35
C LYS A 721 -16.80 6.66 -7.27
N ILE A 722 -16.15 5.52 -7.02
CA ILE A 722 -16.36 4.29 -7.78
C ILE A 722 -17.74 3.71 -7.46
N CYS A 723 -18.10 3.65 -6.18
CA CYS A 723 -19.37 3.08 -5.74
C CYS A 723 -20.61 3.84 -6.27
N ASN A 724 -20.48 5.16 -6.47
CA ASN A 724 -21.52 5.99 -7.07
C ASN A 724 -21.55 5.98 -8.61
N ARG A 725 -20.64 5.29 -9.32
CA ARG A 725 -20.73 5.12 -10.77
C ARG A 725 -22.11 4.51 -11.16
N PRO A 726 -22.71 4.87 -12.30
CA PRO A 726 -24.07 4.44 -12.67
C PRO A 726 -24.29 2.92 -12.74
N SER A 727 -23.22 2.15 -12.99
CA SER A 727 -23.24 0.69 -13.01
C SER A 727 -23.35 0.03 -11.63
N TYR A 728 -23.16 0.80 -10.54
CA TYR A 728 -23.14 0.33 -9.16
C TYR A 728 -24.35 0.88 -8.39
N LEU A 729 -24.14 1.85 -7.49
CA LEU A 729 -25.20 2.46 -6.67
C LEU A 729 -25.70 3.81 -7.19
N ASN A 730 -25.15 4.31 -8.32
CA ASN A 730 -25.69 5.44 -9.10
C ASN A 730 -26.02 6.70 -8.25
N GLY A 731 -24.99 7.26 -7.61
CA GLY A 731 -25.10 8.52 -6.84
C GLY A 731 -25.80 8.43 -5.48
N ARG A 732 -26.21 7.23 -5.01
CA ARG A 732 -26.95 7.08 -3.74
C ARG A 732 -26.10 7.20 -2.48
N VAL A 733 -24.79 6.95 -2.56
CA VAL A 733 -23.89 6.85 -1.40
C VAL A 733 -23.38 8.22 -0.99
N ARG A 734 -23.62 8.60 0.26
CA ARG A 734 -23.32 9.89 0.87
C ARG A 734 -21.92 9.92 1.51
N ASN A 735 -21.45 11.11 1.90
CA ASN A 735 -20.12 11.27 2.52
C ASN A 735 -20.00 10.65 3.93
N HIS A 736 -21.12 10.42 4.62
CA HIS A 736 -21.19 9.69 5.89
C HIS A 736 -21.40 8.18 5.73
N GLU A 737 -21.31 7.68 4.50
CA GLU A 737 -21.37 6.27 4.15
C GLU A 737 -20.06 5.83 3.49
N MET A 738 -19.82 4.53 3.47
CA MET A 738 -18.72 3.89 2.74
C MET A 738 -19.19 2.58 2.10
N CYS A 739 -18.54 2.18 1.01
CA CYS A 739 -18.78 0.90 0.37
C CYS A 739 -17.63 -0.06 0.60
N ALA A 740 -17.96 -1.34 0.79
CA ALA A 740 -16.99 -2.41 0.82
C ALA A 740 -17.66 -3.70 0.30
N GLY A 741 -16.93 -4.50 -0.48
CA GLY A 741 -17.48 -5.69 -1.10
C GLY A 741 -16.74 -6.11 -2.36
N ASN A 742 -16.98 -7.34 -2.82
CA ASN A 742 -16.44 -7.82 -4.10
C ASN A 742 -17.32 -7.36 -5.25
N ILE A 743 -16.74 -6.71 -6.26
CA ILE A 743 -17.44 -6.17 -7.43
C ILE A 743 -18.13 -7.28 -8.24
N GLU A 744 -17.57 -8.48 -8.21
CA GLU A 744 -18.10 -9.70 -8.84
C GLU A 744 -19.31 -10.31 -8.11
N GLY A 745 -19.61 -9.88 -6.89
CA GLY A 745 -20.59 -10.53 -6.02
C GLY A 745 -20.03 -11.76 -5.28
N GLY A 746 -20.91 -12.66 -4.84
CA GLY A 746 -20.59 -13.90 -4.14
C GLY A 746 -20.36 -13.77 -2.63
N THR A 747 -19.87 -12.62 -2.14
CA THR A 747 -19.68 -12.34 -0.71
C THR A 747 -20.08 -10.91 -0.35
N ASP A 748 -20.90 -10.76 0.69
CA ASP A 748 -21.42 -9.47 1.16
C ASP A 748 -22.02 -9.64 2.57
N SER A 749 -22.24 -8.54 3.29
CA SER A 749 -22.95 -8.51 4.57
C SER A 749 -24.46 -8.67 4.39
N CYS A 750 -25.12 -9.45 5.24
CA CYS A 750 -26.51 -9.86 5.00
C CYS A 750 -27.45 -9.73 6.20
N GLN A 751 -28.70 -10.19 6.05
CA GLN A 751 -29.69 -10.19 7.13
C GLN A 751 -29.15 -10.97 8.34
N GLY A 752 -29.14 -10.32 9.51
CA GLY A 752 -28.52 -10.81 10.75
C GLY A 752 -27.19 -10.11 11.07
N ASP A 753 -26.46 -9.62 10.07
CA ASP A 753 -25.20 -8.86 10.24
C ASP A 753 -25.44 -7.35 10.42
N SER A 754 -26.68 -6.90 10.29
CA SER A 754 -27.14 -5.52 10.55
C SER A 754 -26.56 -4.95 11.85
N GLY A 755 -25.96 -3.77 11.77
CA GLY A 755 -25.26 -3.12 12.89
C GLY A 755 -23.90 -3.74 13.26
N GLY A 756 -23.46 -4.81 12.60
CA GLY A 756 -22.16 -5.45 12.81
C GLY A 756 -20.96 -4.59 12.39
N PRO A 757 -19.74 -5.02 12.78
CA PRO A 757 -18.51 -4.31 12.44
C PRO A 757 -18.09 -4.50 10.97
N LEU A 758 -17.61 -3.42 10.36
CA LEU A 758 -16.62 -3.46 9.27
C LEU A 758 -15.28 -2.97 9.83
N VAL A 759 -14.35 -3.89 10.06
CA VAL A 759 -13.02 -3.62 10.64
C VAL A 759 -11.90 -3.80 9.63
N CYS A 760 -10.98 -2.84 9.58
CA CYS A 760 -9.83 -2.87 8.68
C CYS A 760 -8.54 -3.01 9.52
N ASN A 761 -7.57 -3.79 9.05
CA ASN A 761 -6.26 -3.88 9.70
C ASN A 761 -5.45 -2.61 9.41
N ALA A 762 -4.98 -1.93 10.44
CA ALA A 762 -4.08 -0.79 10.37
C ALA A 762 -3.01 -0.94 11.45
N GLN A 763 -1.73 -1.04 11.05
CA GLN A 763 -0.59 -1.14 11.97
C GLN A 763 -0.76 -2.24 13.05
N ASN A 764 -1.20 -3.43 12.64
CA ASN A 764 -1.44 -4.59 13.51
C ASN A 764 -2.59 -4.40 14.53
N ARG A 765 -3.50 -3.45 14.29
CA ARG A 765 -4.75 -3.25 15.05
C ARG A 765 -5.95 -3.20 14.09
N TYR A 766 -7.06 -3.77 14.51
CA TYR A 766 -8.33 -3.67 13.81
C TYR A 766 -9.09 -2.42 14.24
N VAL A 767 -9.29 -1.53 13.28
CA VAL A 767 -10.02 -0.26 13.44
C VAL A 767 -11.41 -0.40 12.83
N LEU A 768 -12.45 0.00 13.58
CA LEU A 768 -13.84 -0.03 13.17
C LEU A 768 -14.13 1.13 12.20
N GLN A 769 -14.04 0.86 10.91
CA GLN A 769 -14.23 1.89 9.88
C GLN A 769 -15.70 2.06 9.47
N GLY A 770 -16.50 0.99 9.55
CA GLY A 770 -17.91 1.00 9.18
C GLY A 770 -18.80 0.22 10.13
N VAL A 771 -20.10 0.55 10.10
CA VAL A 771 -21.19 -0.22 10.73
C VAL A 771 -22.15 -0.70 9.64
N THR A 772 -22.45 -2.00 9.60
CA THR A 772 -23.32 -2.62 8.59
C THR A 772 -24.71 -1.98 8.57
N SER A 773 -25.10 -1.37 7.46
CA SER A 773 -26.31 -0.54 7.37
C SER A 773 -27.30 -1.07 6.33
N TRP A 774 -27.01 -0.95 5.04
CA TRP A 774 -27.94 -1.33 3.97
C TRP A 774 -27.24 -1.85 2.70
N GLY A 775 -28.02 -2.45 1.80
CA GLY A 775 -27.57 -2.90 0.48
C GLY A 775 -28.73 -3.08 -0.48
N LEU A 776 -28.46 -3.14 -1.80
CA LEU A 776 -29.48 -3.40 -2.83
C LEU A 776 -29.69 -4.90 -3.11
N GLY A 777 -29.27 -5.76 -2.19
CA GLY A 777 -29.40 -7.22 -2.23
C GLY A 777 -28.07 -7.92 -1.97
N CYS A 778 -28.13 -9.00 -1.18
CA CYS A 778 -26.99 -9.77 -0.68
C CYS A 778 -26.11 -10.37 -1.77
N ALA A 779 -24.82 -10.03 -1.75
CA ALA A 779 -23.77 -10.68 -2.54
C ALA A 779 -24.01 -10.62 -4.06
N ASN A 780 -24.77 -9.61 -4.50
CA ASN A 780 -25.04 -9.36 -5.90
C ASN A 780 -23.85 -8.70 -6.59
N ALA A 781 -23.50 -9.17 -7.78
CA ALA A 781 -22.50 -8.52 -8.63
C ALA A 781 -22.85 -7.04 -8.83
N MET A 782 -21.83 -6.18 -8.79
CA MET A 782 -21.91 -4.72 -8.91
C MET A 782 -22.69 -4.00 -7.79
N LYS A 783 -23.09 -4.70 -6.71
CA LYS A 783 -23.87 -4.15 -5.59
C LYS A 783 -23.14 -4.40 -4.26
N PRO A 784 -22.06 -3.65 -3.95
CA PRO A 784 -21.39 -3.77 -2.66
C PRO A 784 -22.29 -3.30 -1.51
N GLY A 785 -22.08 -3.87 -0.32
CA GLY A 785 -22.69 -3.41 0.92
C GLY A 785 -22.32 -1.98 1.27
N VAL A 786 -23.25 -1.28 1.92
CA VAL A 786 -23.09 0.11 2.37
C VAL A 786 -23.10 0.16 3.90
N TYR A 787 -22.11 0.89 4.43
CA TYR A 787 -21.82 0.97 5.85
C TYR A 787 -21.86 2.43 6.29
N ALA A 788 -22.37 2.71 7.49
CA ALA A 788 -22.21 4.03 8.11
C ALA A 788 -20.73 4.24 8.44
N ARG A 789 -20.13 5.32 7.92
CA ARG A 789 -18.69 5.60 8.00
C ARG A 789 -18.34 6.17 9.37
N VAL A 790 -17.76 5.37 10.25
CA VAL A 790 -17.58 5.68 11.68
C VAL A 790 -16.73 6.94 11.91
N SER A 791 -15.72 7.18 11.07
CA SER A 791 -14.88 8.39 11.15
C SER A 791 -15.65 9.71 11.03
N LYS A 792 -16.86 9.71 10.46
CA LYS A 792 -17.74 10.89 10.37
C LYS A 792 -18.57 11.15 11.62
N PHE A 793 -18.53 10.23 12.59
CA PHE A 793 -19.34 10.28 13.81
C PHE A 793 -18.51 10.35 15.09
N ILE A 794 -17.17 10.47 15.00
CA ILE A 794 -16.25 10.50 16.15
C ILE A 794 -16.63 11.60 17.16
N ASP A 795 -16.80 12.85 16.71
CA ASP A 795 -17.26 13.97 17.57
C ASP A 795 -18.52 13.62 18.37
N TRP A 796 -19.50 12.98 17.72
CA TRP A 796 -20.76 12.59 18.35
C TRP A 796 -20.59 11.41 19.29
N ILE A 797 -19.73 10.44 18.95
CA ILE A 797 -19.41 9.30 19.81
C ILE A 797 -18.73 9.79 21.08
N GLU A 798 -17.67 10.58 20.96
CA GLU A 798 -16.90 11.10 22.09
C GLU A 798 -17.76 11.99 22.98
N ALA A 799 -18.46 12.99 22.42
CA ALA A 799 -19.35 13.86 23.19
C ALA A 799 -20.51 13.10 23.87
N THR A 800 -21.02 12.03 23.24
CA THR A 800 -22.04 11.16 23.86
C THR A 800 -21.46 10.36 25.02
N ILE A 801 -20.24 9.83 24.89
CA ILE A 801 -19.56 9.06 25.93
C ILE A 801 -19.17 9.95 27.12
N GLU A 802 -18.73 11.18 26.88
CA GLU A 802 -18.37 12.14 27.94
C GLU A 802 -19.61 12.65 28.71
N ALA A 803 -20.73 12.84 28.02
CA ALA A 803 -21.94 13.43 28.63
C ALA A 803 -22.85 12.42 29.37
N ASN A 804 -22.50 11.12 29.46
CA ASN A 804 -23.41 10.06 29.94
C ASN A 804 -22.76 8.95 30.78
#